data_AF-A0A0S6VSF8-F1
#
_entry.id   AF-A0A0S6VSF8-F1
#
_cell.length_a   1.000
_cell.length_b   1.000
_cell.length_c   1.000
_cell.angle_alpha   90.00
_cell.angle_beta   90.00
_cell.angle_gamma   90.00
#
_symmetry.space_group_name_H-M   'P 1'
#
loop_
_entity.id
_entity.type
_entity.pdbx_description
1 polymer ?
#
loop_
_entity_poly.entity_id
_entity_poly.type
_entity_poly.pdbx_seq_one_letter_code
_entity_poly.pdbx_strand_id
1 'polypeptide(L)'
;MRNTKVRLLMSIVVMFCIMASHSAWAAPKWYEYYTEAQQASDKNEWERAIEFYLKAIKEDPVPDKKKSFGMRSITYYPYLGAGMAYLAIGKMEEALTYCQLAQEKKVEPQKPVSECVAIASKYVKAAPQTAPTAPPTPQTIADGSPSLSLTSPPPERTDEKIVDFRGIASSANGIKEINVSVENLGTTTISRFEMTKQQEESFWIGVPLYFGQNNITIEAVDMNAQTTAERFSIIRNRSGEAVAAEATATPAVKRMTPTPSLTVKSTPTPFPPVAGDDATIPTITLTSKIPGKTDAQELEISGVANDAGGMSVVRISSGRADAKGLILSSAESSAKDEQQTQLSFQQSISLEPGANLVKIEAIDVQGNVATREMTIVRTEASGGTTEIAASNISGQRYAVIIGISVYQDERLNLRYTVNDAQGLFDVLTDPMYGAIPKENVQLLLSEQATTANIKKALNGLRRKSTPDDTVIIYYSGHGAQEEDQTYWVTYDADIDDLLSTALNSNDIRDMLDRISSKQLITFLDSCYSAATVKRTHQSRSVPTEVPWEKFTGEGRVMISASNGKELSLELDEYRHGVFTYYLLEGLKGKADLNQDGYVEVEEIWDFVKRQVQDKARAEGNKQTPMLQGELSAGIALTMNAEAFKKKTVETQIQQLEQLFYDGKIDATKFDCAVRMLSDGKSNRALESLLKGDLSPQTFNQTFRCE
;
A
#
# COMPACT_ATOMS: atom_id res chain seq x y z
N MET A 1 70.94 -9.74 20.33
CA MET A 1 70.98 -8.29 19.98
C MET A 1 70.93 -7.97 18.47
N ARG A 2 70.54 -8.91 17.58
CA ARG A 2 70.47 -8.66 16.13
C ARG A 2 69.03 -8.51 15.57
N ASN A 3 68.01 -8.86 16.37
CA ASN A 3 66.59 -8.80 15.95
C ASN A 3 65.84 -7.52 16.35
N THR A 4 66.37 -6.69 17.24
CA THR A 4 65.70 -5.46 17.67
C THR A 4 65.93 -4.29 16.71
N LYS A 5 67.07 -4.26 16.01
CA LYS A 5 67.39 -3.22 15.01
C LYS A 5 66.61 -3.36 13.70
N VAL A 6 66.18 -4.58 13.35
CA VAL A 6 65.38 -4.83 12.13
C VAL A 6 63.92 -4.40 12.33
N ARG A 7 63.36 -4.58 13.54
CA ARG A 7 62.00 -4.11 13.85
C ARG A 7 61.87 -2.59 13.93
N LEU A 8 62.88 -1.89 14.45
CA LEU A 8 62.85 -0.43 14.52
C LEU A 8 63.02 0.24 13.14
N LEU A 9 63.82 -0.35 12.25
CA LEU A 9 63.98 0.16 10.88
C LEU A 9 62.70 -0.04 10.04
N MET A 10 61.98 -1.16 10.25
CA MET A 10 60.70 -1.40 9.57
C MET A 10 59.59 -0.46 10.03
N SER A 11 59.54 -0.10 11.33
CA SER A 11 58.55 0.85 11.83
C SER A 11 58.77 2.27 11.33
N ILE A 12 60.03 2.70 11.12
CA ILE A 12 60.32 4.04 10.60
C ILE A 12 60.04 4.12 9.09
N VAL A 13 60.27 3.05 8.31
CA VAL A 13 59.93 3.01 6.88
C VAL A 13 58.41 2.99 6.67
N VAL A 14 57.65 2.27 7.50
CA VAL A 14 56.18 2.28 7.44
C VAL A 14 55.61 3.63 7.86
N MET A 15 56.22 4.32 8.83
CA MET A 15 55.76 5.64 9.27
C MET A 15 56.16 6.77 8.30
N PHE A 16 57.26 6.64 7.56
CA PHE A 16 57.61 7.57 6.46
C PHE A 16 56.80 7.34 5.18
N CYS A 17 56.32 6.11 4.93
CA CYS A 17 55.33 5.86 3.86
C CYS A 17 53.94 6.43 4.18
N ILE A 18 53.60 6.68 5.44
CA ILE A 18 52.31 7.28 5.85
C ILE A 18 52.35 8.82 5.78
N MET A 19 53.53 9.45 5.79
CA MET A 19 53.66 10.92 5.69
C MET A 19 54.17 11.43 4.33
N ALA A 20 54.44 10.55 3.36
CA ALA A 20 54.75 10.92 1.98
C ALA A 20 53.56 10.78 0.99
N SER A 21 52.33 10.59 1.49
CA SER A 21 51.11 10.49 0.67
C SER A 21 50.17 11.70 0.78
N HIS A 22 50.58 12.77 1.47
CA HIS A 22 49.79 14.00 1.60
C HIS A 22 50.07 15.00 0.46
N SER A 23 50.14 14.50 -0.78
CA SER A 23 49.91 15.32 -1.97
C SER A 23 48.61 14.84 -2.63
N ALA A 24 47.52 15.52 -2.29
CA ALA A 24 46.31 15.69 -3.09
C ALA A 24 45.73 14.42 -3.78
N TRP A 25 44.94 13.65 -3.04
CA TRP A 25 43.88 12.83 -3.66
C TRP A 25 42.56 13.59 -3.52
N ALA A 26 42.42 14.70 -4.23
CA ALA A 26 41.08 15.24 -4.50
C ALA A 26 40.31 14.15 -5.28
N ALA A 27 39.04 13.91 -4.95
CA ALA A 27 38.25 12.97 -5.71
C ALA A 27 38.24 13.42 -7.19
N PRO A 28 38.36 12.50 -8.16
CA PRO A 28 38.16 12.83 -9.56
C PRO A 28 36.83 13.56 -9.69
N LYS A 29 36.81 14.70 -10.38
CA LYS A 29 35.61 15.53 -10.49
C LYS A 29 34.40 14.77 -11.03
N TRP A 30 34.62 13.77 -11.90
CA TRP A 30 33.56 12.89 -12.37
C TRP A 30 32.83 12.17 -11.23
N TYR A 31 33.53 11.77 -10.16
CA TYR A 31 32.97 11.07 -9.01
C TYR A 31 32.06 11.98 -8.19
N GLU A 32 32.52 13.20 -7.91
CA GLU A 32 31.74 14.20 -7.19
C GLU A 32 30.49 14.57 -7.98
N TYR A 33 30.65 14.89 -9.27
CA TYR A 33 29.52 15.22 -10.13
C TYR A 33 28.54 14.07 -10.30
N TYR A 34 29.02 12.83 -10.44
CA TYR A 34 28.12 11.68 -10.58
C TYR A 34 27.35 11.38 -9.30
N THR A 35 28.01 11.49 -8.15
CA THR A 35 27.36 11.29 -6.85
C THR A 35 26.30 12.36 -6.60
N GLU A 36 26.62 13.63 -6.91
CA GLU A 36 25.67 14.73 -6.80
C GLU A 36 24.48 14.55 -7.75
N ALA A 37 24.72 14.05 -8.97
CA ALA A 37 23.65 13.74 -9.93
C ALA A 37 22.72 12.62 -9.43
N GLN A 38 23.26 11.58 -8.78
CA GLN A 38 22.47 10.52 -8.17
C GLN A 38 21.64 11.05 -6.98
N GLN A 39 22.24 11.86 -6.10
CA GLN A 39 21.51 12.46 -4.98
C GLN A 39 20.41 13.42 -5.43
N ALA A 40 20.66 14.21 -6.49
CA ALA A 40 19.63 15.07 -7.07
C ALA A 40 18.50 14.24 -7.70
N SER A 41 18.83 13.11 -8.35
CA SER A 41 17.83 12.18 -8.90
C SER A 41 16.97 11.55 -7.80
N ASP A 42 17.57 11.14 -6.68
CA ASP A 42 16.85 10.55 -5.53
C ASP A 42 15.89 11.54 -4.86
N LYS A 43 16.16 12.84 -5.00
CA LYS A 43 15.32 13.95 -4.51
C LYS A 43 14.32 14.48 -5.55
N ASN A 44 14.27 13.89 -6.74
CA ASN A 44 13.50 14.37 -7.90
C ASN A 44 13.88 15.80 -8.35
N GLU A 45 15.10 16.26 -8.06
CA GLU A 45 15.65 17.55 -8.53
C GLU A 45 16.23 17.39 -9.95
N TRP A 46 15.38 17.13 -10.95
CA TRP A 46 15.79 16.62 -12.26
C TRP A 46 16.67 17.57 -13.08
N GLU A 47 16.43 18.88 -13.06
CA GLU A 47 17.28 19.86 -13.74
C GLU A 47 18.69 19.89 -13.16
N ARG A 48 18.80 19.76 -11.84
CA ARG A 48 20.08 19.66 -11.13
C ARG A 48 20.76 18.33 -11.44
N ALA A 49 20.01 17.23 -11.44
CA ALA A 49 20.53 15.92 -11.82
C ALA A 49 21.11 15.93 -13.24
N ILE A 50 20.41 16.55 -14.20
CA ILE A 50 20.89 16.75 -15.57
C ILE A 50 22.21 17.52 -15.55
N GLU A 51 22.26 18.69 -14.90
CA GLU A 51 23.46 19.52 -14.83
C GLU A 51 24.68 18.71 -14.37
N PHE A 52 24.52 17.94 -13.30
CA PHE A 52 25.60 17.16 -12.72
C PHE A 52 25.94 15.89 -13.52
N TYR A 53 24.96 15.22 -14.14
CA TYR A 53 25.26 14.14 -15.08
C TYR A 53 26.06 14.65 -16.28
N LEU A 54 25.71 15.81 -16.85
CA LEU A 54 26.47 16.40 -17.96
C LEU A 54 27.89 16.79 -17.55
N LYS A 55 28.07 17.35 -16.35
CA LYS A 55 29.41 17.61 -15.80
C LYS A 55 30.21 16.32 -15.60
N ALA A 56 29.58 15.25 -15.10
CA ALA A 56 30.23 13.95 -14.95
C ALA A 56 30.65 13.37 -16.31
N ILE A 57 29.77 13.39 -17.32
CA ILE A 57 30.05 12.94 -18.70
C ILE A 57 31.23 13.71 -19.30
N LYS A 58 31.29 15.02 -19.05
CA LYS A 58 32.36 15.89 -19.56
C LYS A 58 33.73 15.55 -18.95
N GLU A 59 33.76 15.22 -17.65
CA GLU A 59 34.98 14.84 -16.95
C GLU A 59 35.39 13.40 -17.24
N ASP A 60 34.44 12.48 -17.33
CA ASP A 60 34.69 11.08 -17.66
C ASP A 60 33.55 10.48 -18.52
N PRO A 61 33.75 10.39 -19.85
CA PRO A 61 32.73 9.93 -20.79
C PRO A 61 32.68 8.40 -20.93
N VAL A 62 33.42 7.64 -20.12
CA VAL A 62 33.50 6.17 -20.25
C VAL A 62 32.68 5.52 -19.13
N PRO A 63 31.49 4.96 -19.45
CA PRO A 63 30.71 4.20 -18.48
C PRO A 63 31.45 2.93 -18.06
N ASP A 64 31.31 2.55 -16.79
CA ASP A 64 32.01 1.39 -16.24
C ASP A 64 31.16 0.77 -15.12
N LYS A 65 30.86 -0.52 -15.24
CA LYS A 65 30.06 -1.25 -14.25
C LYS A 65 30.75 -1.39 -12.89
N LYS A 66 32.09 -1.23 -12.86
CA LYS A 66 32.92 -1.40 -11.68
C LYS A 66 34.01 -0.33 -11.62
N LYS A 67 33.62 0.94 -11.78
CA LYS A 67 34.56 2.07 -11.75
C LYS A 67 35.13 2.23 -10.36
N SER A 68 36.45 2.14 -10.25
CA SER A 68 37.14 2.21 -8.96
C SER A 68 37.52 3.65 -8.64
N PHE A 69 37.10 4.14 -7.48
CA PHE A 69 37.60 5.38 -6.88
C PHE A 69 38.09 5.08 -5.46
N GLY A 70 39.41 5.14 -5.26
CA GLY A 70 40.05 4.70 -4.02
C GLY A 70 39.74 3.23 -3.72
N MET A 71 39.20 2.95 -2.53
CA MET A 71 38.75 1.61 -2.13
C MET A 71 37.27 1.32 -2.46
N ARG A 72 36.56 2.26 -3.10
CA ARG A 72 35.14 2.13 -3.44
C ARG A 72 34.98 1.75 -4.91
N SER A 73 34.03 0.86 -5.17
CA SER A 73 33.60 0.47 -6.51
C SER A 73 32.21 1.06 -6.75
N ILE A 74 32.05 1.85 -7.81
CA ILE A 74 30.77 2.44 -8.20
C ILE A 74 30.39 1.99 -9.61
N THR A 75 29.12 1.71 -9.76
CA THR A 75 28.47 1.47 -11.05
C THR A 75 28.24 2.82 -11.74
N TYR A 76 29.00 3.13 -12.79
CA TYR A 76 29.05 4.45 -13.43
C TYR A 76 28.35 4.47 -14.78
N TYR A 77 27.08 4.91 -14.82
CA TYR A 77 26.24 5.00 -16.03
C TYR A 77 25.67 6.40 -16.27
N PRO A 78 26.52 7.40 -16.59
CA PRO A 78 26.11 8.80 -16.60
C PRO A 78 25.18 9.15 -17.78
N TYR A 79 25.30 8.49 -18.94
CA TYR A 79 24.40 8.71 -20.08
C TYR A 79 22.99 8.19 -19.83
N LEU A 80 22.86 7.04 -19.16
CA LEU A 80 21.55 6.49 -18.78
C LEU A 80 20.87 7.38 -17.75
N GLY A 81 21.62 7.84 -16.73
CA GLY A 81 21.12 8.80 -15.74
C GLY A 81 20.67 10.11 -16.37
N ALA A 82 21.46 10.69 -17.27
CA ALA A 82 21.06 11.89 -18.02
C ALA A 82 19.80 11.64 -18.86
N GLY A 83 19.72 10.52 -19.58
CA GLY A 83 18.55 10.15 -20.39
C GLY A 83 17.28 10.03 -19.55
N MET A 84 17.36 9.38 -18.39
CA MET A 84 16.24 9.25 -17.45
C MET A 84 15.82 10.59 -16.85
N ALA A 85 16.77 11.47 -16.50
CA ALA A 85 16.46 12.78 -15.97
C ALA A 85 15.81 13.69 -17.02
N TYR A 86 16.25 13.64 -18.29
CA TYR A 86 15.58 14.33 -19.39
C TYR A 86 14.18 13.77 -19.68
N LEU A 87 13.97 12.45 -19.54
CA LEU A 87 12.63 11.84 -19.62
C LEU A 87 11.71 12.40 -18.53
N ALA A 88 12.23 12.54 -17.30
CA ALA A 88 11.44 13.01 -16.16
C ALA A 88 10.94 14.46 -16.32
N ILE A 89 11.70 15.33 -17.00
CA ILE A 89 11.29 16.73 -17.29
C ILE A 89 10.66 16.91 -18.68
N GLY A 90 10.35 15.82 -19.37
CA GLY A 90 9.64 15.85 -20.66
C GLY A 90 10.46 16.29 -21.87
N LYS A 91 11.80 16.38 -21.77
CA LYS A 91 12.70 16.79 -22.86
C LYS A 91 13.09 15.58 -23.72
N MET A 92 12.20 15.21 -24.64
CA MET A 92 12.24 13.91 -25.34
C MET A 92 13.38 13.80 -26.36
N GLU A 93 13.78 14.88 -27.01
CA GLU A 93 14.91 14.87 -27.97
C GLU A 93 16.24 14.65 -27.26
N GLU A 94 16.48 15.38 -26.17
CA GLU A 94 17.65 15.22 -25.33
C GLU A 94 17.64 13.85 -24.64
N ALA A 95 16.48 13.42 -24.12
CA ALA A 95 16.31 12.08 -23.57
C ALA A 95 16.72 11.01 -24.58
N LEU A 96 16.19 11.07 -25.81
CA LEU A 96 16.51 10.11 -26.85
C LEU A 96 18.01 10.11 -27.16
N THR A 97 18.61 11.30 -27.25
CA THR A 97 20.04 11.47 -27.49
C THR A 97 20.88 10.77 -26.42
N TYR A 98 20.60 11.01 -25.13
CA TYR A 98 21.37 10.41 -24.04
C TYR A 98 21.07 8.91 -23.84
N CYS A 99 19.83 8.46 -24.05
CA CYS A 99 19.48 7.04 -24.04
C CYS A 99 20.20 6.28 -25.18
N GLN A 100 20.26 6.85 -26.39
CA GLN A 100 20.97 6.26 -27.53
C GLN A 100 22.49 6.23 -27.31
N LEU A 101 23.06 7.31 -26.76
CA LEU A 101 24.46 7.32 -26.34
C LEU A 101 24.74 6.21 -25.32
N ALA A 102 23.85 6.00 -24.34
CA ALA A 102 23.98 4.89 -23.40
C ALA A 102 23.95 3.51 -24.12
N GLN A 103 23.10 3.36 -25.13
CA GLN A 103 22.98 2.15 -25.95
C GLN A 103 24.25 1.89 -26.80
N GLU A 104 24.81 2.93 -27.42
CA GLU A 104 26.03 2.85 -28.22
C GLU A 104 27.26 2.45 -27.39
N LYS A 105 27.31 2.87 -26.12
CA LYS A 105 28.40 2.52 -25.20
C LYS A 105 28.37 1.05 -24.78
N LYS A 106 27.29 0.30 -25.06
CA LYS A 106 27.13 -1.16 -24.83
C LYS A 106 27.41 -1.62 -23.39
N VAL A 107 27.17 -0.75 -22.41
CA VAL A 107 27.33 -1.07 -20.99
C VAL A 107 25.97 -1.42 -20.38
N GLU A 108 25.92 -2.43 -19.50
CA GLU A 108 24.70 -2.76 -18.73
C GLU A 108 24.21 -1.56 -17.92
N PRO A 109 22.93 -1.53 -17.46
CA PRO A 109 21.92 -2.55 -17.68
C PRO A 109 21.23 -2.36 -19.04
N GLN A 110 21.28 -3.40 -19.88
CA GLN A 110 20.78 -3.34 -21.26
C GLN A 110 19.26 -3.10 -21.32
N LYS A 111 18.51 -3.65 -20.36
CA LYS A 111 17.05 -3.53 -20.29
C LYS A 111 16.60 -2.08 -20.01
N PRO A 112 17.05 -1.40 -18.94
CA PRO A 112 16.76 0.02 -18.73
C PRO A 112 17.24 0.94 -19.85
N VAL A 113 18.37 0.64 -20.50
CA VAL A 113 18.83 1.39 -21.68
C VAL A 113 17.86 1.21 -22.85
N SER A 114 17.44 -0.02 -23.14
CA SER A 114 16.47 -0.30 -24.20
C SER A 114 15.10 0.30 -23.91
N GLU A 115 14.67 0.34 -22.65
CA GLU A 115 13.42 0.98 -22.21
C GLU A 115 13.52 2.51 -22.36
N CYS A 116 14.63 3.12 -21.94
CA CYS A 116 14.92 4.55 -22.12
C CYS A 116 14.82 4.95 -23.61
N VAL A 117 15.48 4.20 -24.50
CA VAL A 117 15.43 4.44 -25.95
C VAL A 117 14.02 4.20 -26.50
N ALA A 118 13.33 3.14 -26.08
CA ALA A 118 11.98 2.84 -26.55
C ALA A 118 10.99 3.94 -26.17
N ILE A 119 11.04 4.41 -24.92
CA ILE A 119 10.21 5.50 -24.41
C ILE A 119 10.54 6.79 -25.18
N ALA A 120 11.79 7.24 -25.18
CA ALA A 120 12.16 8.52 -25.81
C ALA A 120 11.90 8.53 -27.33
N SER A 121 12.19 7.43 -28.04
CA SER A 121 12.00 7.34 -29.50
C SER A 121 10.53 7.27 -29.91
N LYS A 122 9.66 6.72 -29.06
CA LYS A 122 8.20 6.75 -29.27
C LYS A 122 7.68 8.18 -29.32
N TYR A 123 8.23 9.09 -28.50
CA TYR A 123 7.82 10.49 -28.45
C TYR A 123 8.48 11.35 -29.52
N VAL A 124 9.77 11.15 -29.82
CA VAL A 124 10.45 11.89 -30.90
C VAL A 124 9.87 11.55 -32.28
N LYS A 125 9.47 10.29 -32.53
CA LYS A 125 8.83 9.89 -33.80
C LYS A 125 7.39 10.37 -33.94
N ALA A 126 6.75 10.79 -32.85
CA ALA A 126 5.38 11.33 -32.85
C ALA A 126 5.34 12.85 -33.11
N ALA A 127 6.49 13.54 -33.12
CA ALA A 127 6.57 14.96 -33.46
C ALA A 127 6.59 15.15 -35.00
N PRO A 128 5.67 15.95 -35.59
CA PRO A 128 5.78 16.33 -36.98
C PRO A 128 7.00 17.24 -37.17
N GLN A 129 7.93 16.84 -38.04
CA GLN A 129 8.85 17.81 -38.63
C GLN A 129 8.03 18.76 -39.51
N THR A 130 7.99 20.05 -39.16
CA THR A 130 8.25 21.17 -40.09
C THR A 130 8.02 22.52 -39.40
N ALA A 131 9.02 23.39 -39.52
CA ALA A 131 8.82 24.83 -39.64
C ALA A 131 9.57 25.29 -40.91
N PRO A 132 9.22 26.39 -41.59
CA PRO A 132 8.06 27.27 -41.39
C PRO A 132 7.23 27.46 -42.68
N THR A 133 5.90 27.44 -42.59
CA THR A 133 5.03 28.11 -43.58
C THR A 133 3.88 28.81 -42.86
N ALA A 134 3.56 30.00 -43.38
CA ALA A 134 2.70 31.06 -42.86
C ALA A 134 1.41 30.65 -42.09
N PRO A 135 0.94 31.49 -41.15
CA PRO A 135 -0.21 31.16 -40.31
C PRO A 135 -1.50 31.11 -41.14
N PRO A 136 -2.33 30.05 -41.03
CA PRO A 136 -3.73 30.15 -41.41
C PRO A 136 -4.51 30.87 -40.31
N THR A 137 -5.38 31.76 -40.75
CA THR A 137 -6.27 32.64 -40.00
C THR A 137 -7.15 31.89 -38.97
N PRO A 138 -7.47 32.50 -37.80
CA PRO A 138 -8.23 31.84 -36.74
C PRO A 138 -9.63 31.44 -37.21
N GLN A 139 -10.00 30.17 -37.02
CA GLN A 139 -11.41 29.78 -37.04
C GLN A 139 -12.02 30.09 -35.67
N THR A 140 -13.07 30.91 -35.70
CA THR A 140 -13.95 31.29 -34.59
C THR A 140 -14.49 30.06 -33.85
N ILE A 141 -14.11 29.90 -32.58
CA ILE A 141 -14.78 28.99 -31.64
C ILE A 141 -15.98 29.75 -31.07
N ALA A 142 -17.16 29.40 -31.57
CA ALA A 142 -18.44 29.97 -31.19
C ALA A 142 -19.20 29.01 -30.26
N ASP A 143 -18.65 28.77 -29.07
CA ASP A 143 -19.39 28.57 -27.83
C ASP A 143 -18.37 28.60 -26.70
N GLY A 144 -18.65 29.29 -25.60
CA GLY A 144 -17.68 29.51 -24.51
C GLY A 144 -17.28 28.24 -23.73
N SER A 145 -17.78 27.07 -24.11
CA SER A 145 -17.59 25.78 -23.45
C SER A 145 -16.17 25.23 -23.65
N PRO A 146 -15.60 24.55 -22.63
CA PRO A 146 -14.31 23.90 -22.79
C PRO A 146 -14.38 22.76 -23.82
N SER A 147 -13.27 22.52 -24.52
CA SER A 147 -13.05 21.35 -25.36
C SER A 147 -11.98 20.47 -24.75
N LEU A 148 -12.06 19.17 -25.02
CA LEU A 148 -11.12 18.15 -24.59
C LEU A 148 -10.78 17.30 -25.83
N SER A 149 -9.51 16.98 -26.04
CA SER A 149 -9.09 16.12 -27.14
C SER A 149 -7.85 15.32 -26.76
N LEU A 150 -7.89 13.99 -26.89
CA LEU A 150 -6.72 13.15 -26.64
C LEU A 150 -5.73 13.17 -27.80
N THR A 151 -4.44 13.22 -27.49
CA THR A 151 -3.35 13.11 -28.49
C THR A 151 -3.19 11.69 -29.03
N SER A 152 -3.75 10.69 -28.34
CA SER A 152 -3.82 9.30 -28.80
C SER A 152 -4.99 8.56 -28.11
N PRO A 153 -5.73 7.69 -28.83
CA PRO A 153 -6.78 6.89 -28.21
C PRO A 153 -6.19 5.87 -27.23
N PRO A 154 -6.84 5.61 -26.08
CA PRO A 154 -6.39 4.61 -25.12
C PRO A 154 -6.57 3.18 -25.68
N PRO A 155 -5.81 2.20 -25.18
CA PRO A 155 -5.98 0.80 -25.59
C PRO A 155 -7.31 0.23 -25.08
N GLU A 156 -8.00 -0.58 -25.90
CA GLU A 156 -9.20 -1.30 -25.46
C GLU A 156 -8.87 -2.42 -24.44
N ARG A 157 -7.68 -3.00 -24.53
CA ARG A 157 -7.18 -4.03 -23.60
C ARG A 157 -5.71 -3.84 -23.27
N THR A 158 -5.32 -4.13 -22.03
CA THR A 158 -3.93 -4.03 -21.57
C THR A 158 -3.62 -5.06 -20.48
N ASP A 159 -2.36 -5.38 -20.22
CA ASP A 159 -1.91 -6.06 -19.00
C ASP A 159 -1.24 -5.09 -18.00
N GLU A 160 -0.99 -3.85 -18.45
CA GLU A 160 -0.38 -2.78 -17.66
C GLU A 160 -1.30 -2.35 -16.52
N LYS A 161 -0.69 -2.04 -15.38
CA LYS A 161 -1.41 -1.63 -14.16
C LYS A 161 -1.92 -0.19 -14.22
N ILE A 162 -1.33 0.62 -15.10
CA ILE A 162 -1.59 2.06 -15.26
C ILE A 162 -1.60 2.33 -16.76
N VAL A 163 -2.59 3.08 -17.23
CA VAL A 163 -2.67 3.56 -18.62
C VAL A 163 -2.60 5.08 -18.63
N ASP A 164 -1.73 5.63 -19.47
CA ASP A 164 -1.55 7.06 -19.64
C ASP A 164 -2.55 7.66 -20.62
N PHE A 165 -3.23 8.72 -20.19
CA PHE A 165 -4.04 9.59 -21.02
C PHE A 165 -3.31 10.91 -21.27
N ARG A 166 -3.29 11.35 -22.53
CA ARG A 166 -2.65 12.60 -22.94
C ARG A 166 -3.57 13.34 -23.89
N GLY A 167 -3.69 14.64 -23.71
CA GLY A 167 -4.60 15.46 -24.49
C GLY A 167 -4.38 16.96 -24.33
N ILE A 168 -5.20 17.72 -25.03
CA ILE A 168 -5.30 19.17 -24.95
C ILE A 168 -6.71 19.51 -24.47
N ALA A 169 -6.80 20.34 -23.44
CA ALA A 169 -8.03 20.98 -23.03
C ALA A 169 -7.96 22.46 -23.45
N SER A 170 -9.04 23.01 -24.00
CA SER A 170 -9.08 24.42 -24.39
C SER A 170 -10.39 25.10 -24.04
N SER A 171 -10.34 26.36 -23.62
CA SER A 171 -11.53 27.19 -23.38
C SER A 171 -11.18 28.66 -23.61
N ALA A 172 -12.11 29.41 -24.20
CA ALA A 172 -11.97 30.87 -24.32
C ALA A 172 -11.81 31.57 -22.96
N ASN A 173 -12.33 30.95 -21.88
CA ASN A 173 -12.29 31.45 -20.50
C ASN A 173 -11.04 30.99 -19.72
N GLY A 174 -10.22 30.11 -20.32
CA GLY A 174 -9.13 29.41 -19.65
C GLY A 174 -9.61 28.16 -18.91
N ILE A 175 -8.78 27.12 -18.89
CA ILE A 175 -9.06 25.88 -18.15
C ILE A 175 -8.73 26.08 -16.68
N LYS A 176 -9.61 25.62 -15.79
CA LYS A 176 -9.43 25.69 -14.34
C LYS A 176 -8.88 24.38 -13.78
N GLU A 177 -9.48 23.26 -14.16
CA GLU A 177 -9.10 21.92 -13.68
C GLU A 177 -9.47 20.84 -14.70
N ILE A 178 -8.77 19.69 -14.63
CA ILE A 178 -9.13 18.46 -15.33
C ILE A 178 -9.36 17.39 -14.28
N ASN A 179 -10.53 16.76 -14.32
CA ASN A 179 -10.93 15.67 -13.46
C ASN A 179 -10.85 14.35 -14.21
N VAL A 180 -10.40 13.28 -13.54
CA VAL A 180 -10.45 11.92 -14.08
C VAL A 180 -11.11 11.00 -13.08
N SER A 181 -12.13 10.27 -13.50
CA SER A 181 -12.82 9.28 -12.66
C SER A 181 -12.79 7.90 -13.32
N VAL A 182 -12.80 6.85 -12.51
CA VAL A 182 -12.88 5.47 -12.98
C VAL A 182 -13.97 4.75 -12.20
N GLU A 183 -15.02 4.28 -12.88
CA GLU A 183 -16.25 3.80 -12.26
C GLU A 183 -16.01 2.61 -11.32
N ASN A 184 -15.02 1.77 -11.60
CA ASN A 184 -14.69 0.58 -10.79
C ASN A 184 -13.60 0.84 -9.72
N LEU A 185 -13.15 2.09 -9.58
CA LEU A 185 -12.20 2.56 -8.56
C LEU A 185 -12.86 3.52 -7.55
N GLY A 186 -14.19 3.63 -7.58
CA GLY A 186 -14.91 4.71 -6.90
C GLY A 186 -14.72 6.02 -7.64
N THR A 187 -15.77 6.83 -7.74
CA THR A 187 -15.74 8.17 -8.36
C THR A 187 -14.83 9.11 -7.57
N THR A 188 -13.53 9.02 -7.84
CA THR A 188 -12.52 9.90 -7.28
C THR A 188 -11.83 10.57 -8.43
N THR A 189 -11.82 11.90 -8.44
CA THR A 189 -10.88 12.69 -9.26
C THR A 189 -9.46 12.21 -8.90
N ILE A 190 -8.86 11.40 -9.77
CA ILE A 190 -7.55 10.76 -9.51
C ILE A 190 -6.44 11.81 -9.52
N SER A 191 -6.66 12.97 -10.13
CA SER A 191 -5.73 14.10 -10.12
C SER A 191 -6.47 15.40 -10.39
N ARG A 192 -6.15 16.48 -9.64
CA ARG A 192 -6.55 17.86 -9.90
C ARG A 192 -5.29 18.64 -10.26
N PHE A 193 -5.27 19.25 -11.43
CA PHE A 193 -4.21 20.17 -11.85
C PHE A 193 -4.77 21.59 -11.80
N GLU A 194 -4.17 22.45 -10.99
CA GLU A 194 -4.39 23.89 -11.13
C GLU A 194 -3.63 24.36 -12.37
N MET A 195 -4.40 24.75 -13.39
CA MET A 195 -3.86 25.18 -14.67
C MET A 195 -3.53 26.68 -14.63
N THR A 196 -2.56 27.13 -15.44
CA THR A 196 -2.34 28.56 -15.64
C THR A 196 -3.49 29.19 -16.45
N LYS A 197 -3.67 30.52 -16.39
CA LYS A 197 -4.70 31.27 -17.16
C LYS A 197 -4.44 31.24 -18.69
N GLN A 198 -4.27 30.07 -19.30
CA GLN A 198 -4.06 29.91 -20.73
C GLN A 198 -5.30 29.29 -21.37
N GLN A 199 -5.57 29.69 -22.62
CA GLN A 199 -6.76 29.26 -23.36
C GLN A 199 -6.66 27.83 -23.88
N GLU A 200 -5.44 27.28 -23.98
CA GLU A 200 -5.17 25.90 -24.37
C GLU A 200 -4.09 25.34 -23.47
N GLU A 201 -4.29 24.11 -23.01
CA GLU A 201 -3.44 23.49 -22.00
C GLU A 201 -3.31 21.98 -22.25
N SER A 202 -2.07 21.47 -22.23
CA SER A 202 -1.79 20.05 -22.41
C SER A 202 -1.81 19.31 -21.07
N PHE A 203 -2.41 18.12 -21.03
CA PHE A 203 -2.44 17.28 -19.82
C PHE A 203 -1.86 15.88 -20.05
N TRP A 204 -1.31 15.30 -18.99
CA TRP A 204 -0.86 13.92 -18.95
C TRP A 204 -1.25 13.28 -17.62
N ILE A 205 -2.05 12.20 -17.67
CA ILE A 205 -2.65 11.57 -16.49
C ILE A 205 -2.48 10.06 -16.57
N GLY A 206 -1.84 9.47 -15.56
CA GLY A 206 -1.74 8.02 -15.40
C GLY A 206 -2.94 7.48 -14.65
N VAL A 207 -3.73 6.60 -15.28
CA VAL A 207 -4.95 6.03 -14.70
C VAL A 207 -4.68 4.58 -14.28
N PRO A 208 -4.70 4.25 -12.97
CA PRO A 208 -4.58 2.88 -12.52
C PRO A 208 -5.80 2.04 -12.96
N LEU A 209 -5.57 0.78 -13.30
CA LEU A 209 -6.61 -0.15 -13.74
C LEU A 209 -6.67 -1.39 -12.84
N TYR A 210 -7.87 -1.79 -12.44
CA TYR A 210 -8.12 -3.11 -11.86
C TYR A 210 -8.21 -4.17 -12.96
N PHE A 211 -8.03 -5.44 -12.58
CA PHE A 211 -8.29 -6.56 -13.49
C PHE A 211 -9.76 -6.58 -13.92
N GLY A 212 -10.02 -6.85 -15.19
CA GLY A 212 -11.36 -6.75 -15.78
C GLY A 212 -11.59 -5.39 -16.47
N GLN A 213 -12.86 -5.07 -16.75
CA GLN A 213 -13.25 -3.84 -17.41
C GLN A 213 -13.08 -2.62 -16.48
N ASN A 214 -12.61 -1.50 -17.00
CA ASN A 214 -12.46 -0.22 -16.30
C ASN A 214 -13.10 0.86 -17.16
N ASN A 215 -14.17 1.49 -16.68
CA ASN A 215 -14.79 2.62 -17.38
C ASN A 215 -14.20 3.92 -16.82
N ILE A 216 -13.64 4.76 -17.69
CA ILE A 216 -12.83 5.93 -17.34
C ILE A 216 -13.51 7.16 -17.92
N THR A 217 -13.69 8.22 -17.14
CA THR A 217 -14.20 9.51 -17.60
C THR A 217 -13.14 10.59 -17.35
N ILE A 218 -12.83 11.39 -18.38
CA ILE A 218 -11.96 12.58 -18.28
C ILE A 218 -12.81 13.80 -18.53
N GLU A 219 -12.79 14.77 -17.62
CA GLU A 219 -13.60 15.99 -17.66
C GLU A 219 -12.70 17.22 -17.56
N ALA A 220 -12.84 18.18 -18.47
CA ALA A 220 -12.24 19.50 -18.36
C ALA A 220 -13.26 20.51 -17.81
N VAL A 221 -12.83 21.35 -16.87
CA VAL A 221 -13.62 22.40 -16.25
C VAL A 221 -12.95 23.75 -16.52
N ASP A 222 -13.69 24.73 -17.02
CA ASP A 222 -13.18 26.08 -17.28
C ASP A 222 -13.30 27.03 -16.07
N MET A 223 -12.75 28.24 -16.17
CA MET A 223 -12.79 29.26 -15.12
C MET A 223 -14.20 29.73 -14.74
N ASN A 224 -15.20 29.50 -15.60
CA ASN A 224 -16.61 29.79 -15.35
C ASN A 224 -17.39 28.55 -14.87
N ALA A 225 -16.68 27.46 -14.54
CA ALA A 225 -17.23 26.17 -14.11
C ALA A 225 -18.09 25.46 -15.18
N GLN A 226 -17.88 25.75 -16.47
CA GLN A 226 -18.42 24.94 -17.56
C GLN A 226 -17.58 23.68 -17.74
N THR A 227 -18.21 22.57 -18.11
CA THR A 227 -17.56 21.24 -18.14
C THR A 227 -17.78 20.50 -19.46
N THR A 228 -16.76 19.78 -19.92
CA THR A 228 -16.84 18.83 -21.05
C THR A 228 -16.14 17.53 -20.66
N ALA A 229 -16.72 16.37 -20.98
CA ALA A 229 -16.18 15.08 -20.61
C ALA A 229 -16.14 14.04 -21.75
N GLU A 230 -15.08 13.22 -21.77
CA GLU A 230 -14.92 12.04 -22.62
C GLU A 230 -14.90 10.75 -21.79
N ARG A 231 -15.41 9.64 -22.35
CA ARG A 231 -15.51 8.34 -21.67
C ARG A 231 -14.82 7.23 -22.45
N PHE A 232 -14.17 6.31 -21.73
CA PHE A 232 -13.40 5.19 -22.26
C PHE A 232 -13.69 3.92 -21.48
N SER A 233 -13.48 2.75 -22.11
CA SER A 233 -13.55 1.44 -21.45
C SER A 233 -12.30 0.65 -21.78
N ILE A 234 -11.57 0.20 -20.75
CA ILE A 234 -10.31 -0.53 -20.89
C ILE A 234 -10.37 -1.83 -20.07
N ILE A 235 -10.11 -2.96 -20.71
CA ILE A 235 -10.06 -4.27 -20.04
C ILE A 235 -8.61 -4.61 -19.67
N ARG A 236 -8.33 -4.78 -18.38
CA ARG A 236 -7.02 -5.26 -17.92
C ARG A 236 -7.01 -6.78 -17.71
N ASN A 237 -6.15 -7.48 -18.44
CA ASN A 237 -6.04 -8.95 -18.38
C ASN A 237 -5.24 -9.42 -17.14
N ARG A 238 -5.51 -10.63 -16.64
CA ARG A 238 -4.67 -11.28 -15.61
C ARG A 238 -3.43 -11.90 -16.27
N SER A 239 -2.26 -11.73 -15.65
CA SER A 239 -0.99 -12.24 -16.20
C SER A 239 -1.06 -13.74 -16.43
N GLY A 240 -1.04 -14.17 -17.70
CA GLY A 240 -1.14 -15.58 -18.11
C GLY A 240 -2.29 -15.90 -19.07
N GLU A 241 -3.23 -14.97 -19.30
CA GLU A 241 -4.19 -15.11 -20.40
C GLU A 241 -3.55 -14.71 -21.73
N ALA A 242 -3.47 -15.65 -22.67
CA ALA A 242 -2.95 -15.41 -24.00
C ALA A 242 -3.79 -14.35 -24.72
N VAL A 243 -3.14 -13.32 -25.24
CA VAL A 243 -3.73 -12.38 -26.18
C VAL A 243 -4.00 -13.14 -27.48
N ALA A 244 -5.23 -13.58 -27.69
CA ALA A 244 -5.65 -14.05 -29.01
C ALA A 244 -5.61 -12.84 -29.95
N ALA A 245 -4.60 -12.80 -30.82
CA ALA A 245 -4.55 -11.85 -31.91
C ALA A 245 -5.70 -12.14 -32.88
N GLU A 246 -6.68 -11.23 -32.97
CA GLU A 246 -7.59 -11.19 -34.11
C GLU A 246 -6.81 -10.73 -35.35
N ALA A 247 -6.23 -11.71 -36.06
CA ALA A 247 -5.79 -11.52 -37.42
C ALA A 247 -6.94 -11.87 -38.36
N THR A 248 -7.55 -10.84 -38.94
CA THR A 248 -8.37 -10.91 -40.15
C THR A 248 -7.57 -11.54 -41.29
N ALA A 249 -8.00 -12.70 -41.80
CA ALA A 249 -7.86 -13.07 -43.22
C ALA A 249 -8.62 -14.36 -43.52
N THR A 250 -9.67 -14.23 -44.34
CA THR A 250 -10.32 -15.31 -45.08
C THR A 250 -9.32 -16.03 -45.99
N PRO A 251 -9.45 -17.35 -46.20
CA PRO A 251 -9.67 -17.79 -47.57
C PRO A 251 -10.68 -18.94 -47.73
N ALA A 252 -11.11 -19.07 -48.99
CA ALA A 252 -12.23 -19.84 -49.48
C ALA A 252 -12.03 -21.39 -49.51
N VAL A 253 -13.14 -22.08 -49.20
CA VAL A 253 -13.73 -23.26 -49.85
C VAL A 253 -12.82 -24.43 -50.27
N LYS A 254 -13.05 -25.59 -49.65
CA LYS A 254 -13.40 -26.83 -50.39
C LYS A 254 -14.14 -27.86 -49.54
N ARG A 255 -15.28 -28.29 -50.08
CA ARG A 255 -16.14 -29.40 -49.61
C ARG A 255 -15.40 -30.75 -49.71
N MET A 256 -15.65 -31.66 -48.75
CA MET A 256 -15.90 -33.09 -49.03
C MET A 256 -16.56 -33.79 -47.81
N THR A 257 -17.85 -34.05 -47.99
CA THR A 257 -18.69 -35.22 -47.65
C THR A 257 -18.53 -36.07 -46.37
N PRO A 258 -19.64 -36.70 -45.89
CA PRO A 258 -19.82 -37.17 -44.51
C PRO A 258 -19.89 -38.72 -44.37
N THR A 259 -20.21 -39.20 -43.15
CA THR A 259 -20.91 -40.46 -42.75
C THR A 259 -20.03 -41.52 -42.03
N PRO A 260 -20.53 -42.36 -41.08
CA PRO A 260 -21.71 -42.25 -40.19
C PRO A 260 -21.41 -42.38 -38.68
N SER A 261 -22.42 -41.93 -37.94
CA SER A 261 -22.73 -42.14 -36.52
C SER A 261 -22.96 -43.60 -36.13
N LEU A 262 -22.71 -43.94 -34.86
CA LEU A 262 -23.44 -44.98 -34.15
C LEU A 262 -24.42 -44.33 -33.17
N THR A 263 -25.69 -44.56 -33.47
CA THR A 263 -26.88 -44.12 -32.75
C THR A 263 -27.17 -45.08 -31.60
N VAL A 264 -27.56 -44.56 -30.43
CA VAL A 264 -28.55 -45.24 -29.59
C VAL A 264 -29.69 -44.25 -29.30
N LYS A 265 -30.89 -44.70 -29.67
CA LYS A 265 -32.18 -44.01 -29.62
C LYS A 265 -32.71 -43.95 -28.18
N SER A 266 -33.31 -42.82 -27.81
CA SER A 266 -34.68 -42.81 -27.28
C SER A 266 -35.31 -41.41 -27.42
N THR A 267 -36.56 -41.37 -27.88
CA THR A 267 -37.47 -40.23 -28.00
C THR A 267 -38.87 -40.73 -27.62
N PRO A 268 -39.89 -39.88 -27.42
CA PRO A 268 -39.94 -38.52 -26.85
C PRO A 268 -41.11 -38.35 -25.85
N THR A 269 -41.22 -37.21 -25.16
CA THR A 269 -42.51 -36.52 -24.96
C THR A 269 -42.28 -35.03 -24.65
N PRO A 270 -43.17 -34.13 -25.11
CA PRO A 270 -42.92 -32.70 -25.16
C PRO A 270 -43.33 -32.02 -23.85
N PHE A 271 -42.45 -31.17 -23.32
CA PHE A 271 -42.80 -30.18 -22.31
C PHE A 271 -42.84 -28.78 -22.96
N PRO A 272 -43.72 -27.90 -22.48
CA PRO A 272 -44.03 -26.60 -23.07
C PRO A 272 -42.81 -25.66 -23.05
N PRO A 273 -42.82 -24.57 -23.85
CA PRO A 273 -41.69 -23.65 -23.91
C PRO A 273 -41.43 -23.07 -22.53
N VAL A 274 -40.25 -23.36 -21.97
CA VAL A 274 -39.71 -22.62 -20.82
C VAL A 274 -39.44 -21.22 -21.32
N ALA A 275 -40.01 -20.25 -20.62
CA ALA A 275 -39.77 -18.83 -20.81
C ALA A 275 -38.27 -18.53 -20.70
N GLY A 276 -37.81 -17.58 -21.52
CA GLY A 276 -36.40 -17.37 -21.83
C GLY A 276 -35.48 -17.13 -20.63
N ASP A 277 -34.22 -17.53 -20.84
CA ASP A 277 -33.03 -17.13 -20.09
C ASP A 277 -32.78 -15.62 -20.22
N ASP A 278 -33.57 -14.80 -19.52
CA ASP A 278 -33.16 -13.43 -19.16
C ASP A 278 -32.86 -13.44 -17.66
N ALA A 279 -31.58 -13.58 -17.31
CA ALA A 279 -31.11 -13.39 -15.94
C ALA A 279 -31.30 -11.91 -15.56
N THR A 280 -32.34 -11.62 -14.76
CA THR A 280 -32.58 -10.27 -14.27
C THR A 280 -31.68 -9.99 -13.08
N ILE A 281 -30.95 -8.87 -13.12
CA ILE A 281 -30.18 -8.39 -11.97
C ILE A 281 -31.17 -7.76 -10.97
N PRO A 282 -31.02 -7.99 -9.65
CA PRO A 282 -31.87 -7.35 -8.64
C PRO A 282 -31.85 -5.82 -8.72
N THR A 283 -32.88 -5.16 -8.18
CA THR A 283 -32.98 -3.68 -8.14
C THR A 283 -33.05 -3.18 -6.71
N ILE A 284 -32.38 -2.06 -6.40
CA ILE A 284 -32.34 -1.46 -5.05
C ILE A 284 -33.01 -0.08 -5.07
N THR A 285 -34.08 0.08 -4.30
CA THR A 285 -34.78 1.37 -4.10
C THR A 285 -34.70 1.81 -2.64
N LEU A 286 -34.07 2.97 -2.38
CA LEU A 286 -33.98 3.53 -1.03
C LEU A 286 -35.26 4.27 -0.64
N THR A 287 -35.74 4.04 0.57
CA THR A 287 -36.86 4.77 1.20
C THR A 287 -36.38 5.83 2.17
N SER A 288 -35.21 5.65 2.80
CA SER A 288 -34.57 6.66 3.64
C SER A 288 -33.96 7.80 2.84
N LYS A 289 -34.04 9.04 3.35
CA LYS A 289 -33.23 10.16 2.85
C LYS A 289 -31.82 10.03 3.40
N ILE A 290 -30.84 9.80 2.53
CA ILE A 290 -29.44 9.71 2.91
C ILE A 290 -28.77 11.07 2.78
N PRO A 291 -28.23 11.65 3.86
CA PRO A 291 -27.52 12.92 3.79
C PRO A 291 -26.10 12.73 3.22
N GLY A 292 -25.62 13.69 2.44
CA GLY A 292 -24.21 13.70 1.99
C GLY A 292 -23.22 14.14 3.07
N LYS A 293 -23.72 14.79 4.14
CA LYS A 293 -22.95 15.18 5.33
C LYS A 293 -23.79 15.01 6.60
N THR A 294 -23.18 14.57 7.70
CA THR A 294 -23.84 14.38 8.99
C THR A 294 -22.85 14.58 10.14
N ASP A 295 -23.30 14.87 11.35
CA ASP A 295 -22.48 14.81 12.58
C ASP A 295 -22.76 13.52 13.38
N ALA A 296 -23.85 12.83 13.06
CA ALA A 296 -24.27 11.60 13.70
C ALA A 296 -23.25 10.46 13.51
N GLN A 297 -22.99 9.73 14.59
CA GLN A 297 -22.12 8.55 14.61
C GLN A 297 -22.77 7.32 13.97
N GLU A 298 -24.10 7.26 13.94
CA GLU A 298 -24.85 6.19 13.28
C GLU A 298 -25.80 6.78 12.24
N LEU A 299 -26.00 6.05 11.16
CA LEU A 299 -26.96 6.39 10.11
C LEU A 299 -27.88 5.20 9.82
N GLU A 300 -29.17 5.45 9.90
CA GLU A 300 -30.19 4.47 9.52
C GLU A 300 -30.47 4.54 8.01
N ILE A 301 -30.41 3.38 7.36
CA ILE A 301 -30.66 3.20 5.94
C ILE A 301 -31.83 2.23 5.78
N SER A 302 -32.86 2.67 5.05
CA SER A 302 -34.00 1.83 4.70
C SER A 302 -34.26 1.82 3.21
N GLY A 303 -34.74 0.69 2.71
CA GLY A 303 -35.10 0.51 1.32
C GLY A 303 -35.72 -0.84 1.02
N VAL A 304 -35.90 -1.10 -0.27
CA VAL A 304 -36.50 -2.31 -0.80
C VAL A 304 -35.66 -2.81 -1.99
N ALA A 305 -35.29 -4.08 -1.95
CA ALA A 305 -34.69 -4.79 -3.07
C ALA A 305 -35.73 -5.68 -3.77
N ASN A 306 -35.72 -5.74 -5.10
CA ASN A 306 -36.66 -6.55 -5.88
C ASN A 306 -35.94 -7.36 -6.95
N ASP A 307 -36.34 -8.62 -7.11
CA ASP A 307 -35.96 -9.47 -8.23
C ASP A 307 -37.09 -10.47 -8.56
N ALA A 308 -37.32 -10.73 -9.85
CA ALA A 308 -38.40 -11.60 -10.29
C ALA A 308 -38.10 -13.10 -10.07
N GLY A 309 -36.82 -13.49 -9.99
CA GLY A 309 -36.31 -14.83 -9.74
C GLY A 309 -36.14 -15.18 -8.25
N GLY A 310 -36.19 -14.19 -7.36
CA GLY A 310 -36.23 -14.35 -5.90
C GLY A 310 -35.03 -13.70 -5.19
N MET A 311 -35.27 -12.98 -4.09
CA MET A 311 -34.24 -12.33 -3.29
C MET A 311 -33.60 -13.29 -2.28
N SER A 312 -32.28 -13.23 -2.13
CA SER A 312 -31.54 -13.96 -1.08
C SER A 312 -31.22 -13.06 0.12
N VAL A 313 -30.41 -12.02 -0.09
CA VAL A 313 -29.91 -11.16 1.00
C VAL A 313 -29.67 -9.74 0.52
N VAL A 314 -29.86 -8.76 1.41
CA VAL A 314 -29.34 -7.40 1.25
C VAL A 314 -28.27 -7.17 2.31
N ARG A 315 -27.08 -6.73 1.88
CA ARG A 315 -25.98 -6.32 2.74
C ARG A 315 -25.76 -4.82 2.62
N ILE A 316 -25.53 -4.17 3.75
CA ILE A 316 -25.15 -2.77 3.84
C ILE A 316 -23.81 -2.75 4.55
N SER A 317 -22.87 -2.00 3.99
CA SER A 317 -21.56 -1.78 4.57
C SER A 317 -21.22 -0.30 4.54
N SER A 318 -20.63 0.23 5.60
CA SER A 318 -19.90 1.51 5.56
C SER A 318 -18.41 1.22 5.56
N GLY A 319 -17.61 2.11 5.01
CA GLY A 319 -16.16 1.97 4.79
C GLY A 319 -15.50 3.34 4.78
N ARG A 320 -14.20 3.46 5.07
CA ARG A 320 -13.50 4.74 4.82
C ARG A 320 -13.32 4.90 3.30
N ALA A 321 -13.66 6.07 2.75
CA ALA A 321 -13.66 6.26 1.29
C ALA A 321 -12.26 6.18 0.64
N ASP A 322 -11.22 6.41 1.43
CA ASP A 322 -9.80 6.29 1.08
C ASP A 322 -9.19 4.92 1.43
N ALA A 323 -9.86 4.13 2.29
CA ALA A 323 -9.48 2.76 2.59
C ALA A 323 -9.98 1.84 1.48
N LYS A 324 -9.05 1.19 0.77
CA LYS A 324 -9.32 0.31 -0.37
C LYS A 324 -10.22 -0.88 -0.01
N GLY A 325 -11.54 -0.67 -0.05
CA GLY A 325 -12.54 -1.73 0.07
C GLY A 325 -12.81 -2.24 1.48
N LEU A 326 -12.54 -1.45 2.53
CA LEU A 326 -12.83 -1.88 3.89
C LEU A 326 -14.26 -1.58 4.33
N ILE A 327 -14.85 -2.57 5.00
CA ILE A 327 -16.15 -2.45 5.64
C ILE A 327 -15.91 -2.12 7.13
N LEU A 328 -16.14 -0.88 7.53
CA LEU A 328 -16.16 -0.35 8.90
C LEU A 328 -17.34 -0.87 9.73
N SER A 329 -18.49 -1.08 9.11
CA SER A 329 -19.72 -1.56 9.77
C SER A 329 -20.54 -2.31 8.74
N SER A 330 -21.00 -3.51 9.08
CA SER A 330 -21.80 -4.34 8.17
C SER A 330 -23.14 -4.73 8.78
N ALA A 331 -24.09 -4.99 7.90
CA ALA A 331 -25.49 -5.02 8.23
C ALA A 331 -26.23 -5.87 7.19
N GLU A 332 -26.95 -6.93 7.59
CA GLU A 332 -27.67 -7.78 6.62
C GLU A 332 -29.12 -8.07 6.98
N SER A 333 -29.95 -8.17 5.93
CA SER A 333 -31.33 -8.63 5.97
C SER A 333 -31.49 -9.77 4.97
N SER A 334 -31.96 -10.93 5.41
CA SER A 334 -32.14 -12.13 4.57
C SER A 334 -33.61 -12.42 4.31
N ALA A 335 -33.92 -12.97 3.15
CA ALA A 335 -35.27 -13.45 2.82
C ALA A 335 -35.66 -14.64 3.70
N LYS A 336 -36.95 -14.74 4.04
CA LYS A 336 -37.48 -15.85 4.87
C LYS A 336 -37.90 -17.07 4.05
N ASP A 337 -38.04 -16.90 2.73
CA ASP A 337 -38.46 -17.92 1.76
C ASP A 337 -37.73 -17.67 0.43
N GLU A 338 -37.29 -18.73 -0.25
CA GLU A 338 -36.57 -18.69 -1.53
C GLU A 338 -37.43 -18.13 -2.68
N GLN A 339 -38.76 -18.08 -2.52
CA GLN A 339 -39.67 -17.46 -3.50
C GLN A 339 -39.95 -15.96 -3.26
N GLN A 340 -39.34 -15.36 -2.24
CA GLN A 340 -39.60 -13.96 -1.90
C GLN A 340 -38.97 -13.01 -2.93
N THR A 341 -39.77 -12.45 -3.83
CA THR A 341 -39.32 -11.56 -4.91
C THR A 341 -39.00 -10.12 -4.47
N GLN A 342 -39.30 -9.78 -3.22
CA GLN A 342 -39.10 -8.44 -2.66
C GLN A 342 -38.60 -8.52 -1.21
N LEU A 343 -37.50 -7.85 -0.90
CA LEU A 343 -36.91 -7.80 0.44
C LEU A 343 -36.78 -6.35 0.93
N SER A 344 -37.50 -6.02 2.00
CA SER A 344 -37.33 -4.73 2.69
C SER A 344 -36.19 -4.82 3.71
N PHE A 345 -35.44 -3.72 3.84
CA PHE A 345 -34.34 -3.61 4.79
C PHE A 345 -34.40 -2.27 5.51
N GLN A 346 -34.02 -2.27 6.78
CA GLN A 346 -33.85 -1.09 7.63
C GLN A 346 -32.73 -1.41 8.61
N GLN A 347 -31.60 -0.73 8.46
CA GLN A 347 -30.44 -1.00 9.30
C GLN A 347 -29.60 0.24 9.58
N SER A 348 -29.00 0.27 10.76
CA SER A 348 -28.11 1.32 11.22
C SER A 348 -26.66 0.92 10.99
N ILE A 349 -25.90 1.81 10.36
CA ILE A 349 -24.45 1.66 10.12
C ILE A 349 -23.69 2.75 10.86
N SER A 350 -22.53 2.39 11.40
CA SER A 350 -21.64 3.36 12.05
C SER A 350 -20.84 4.18 11.04
N LEU A 351 -20.59 5.45 11.35
CA LEU A 351 -19.84 6.42 10.56
C LEU A 351 -18.66 6.99 11.37
N GLU A 352 -17.48 6.94 10.78
CA GLU A 352 -16.27 7.56 11.32
C GLU A 352 -16.17 9.03 10.91
N PRO A 353 -15.46 9.90 11.66
CA PRO A 353 -15.14 11.25 11.20
C PRO A 353 -14.49 11.23 9.81
N GLY A 354 -14.91 12.14 8.92
CA GLY A 354 -14.43 12.18 7.53
C GLY A 354 -15.33 11.43 6.54
N ALA A 355 -14.80 11.07 5.37
CA ALA A 355 -15.58 10.49 4.28
C ALA A 355 -15.79 8.97 4.46
N ASN A 356 -17.05 8.56 4.54
CA ASN A 356 -17.47 7.16 4.64
C ASN A 356 -18.10 6.72 3.31
N LEU A 357 -17.56 5.70 2.64
CA LEU A 357 -18.19 5.00 1.53
C LEU A 357 -19.19 3.99 2.07
N VAL A 358 -20.47 4.18 1.76
CA VAL A 358 -21.54 3.24 2.08
C VAL A 358 -21.91 2.45 0.83
N LYS A 359 -21.82 1.13 0.92
CA LYS A 359 -22.14 0.18 -0.14
C LYS A 359 -23.31 -0.70 0.26
N ILE A 360 -24.31 -0.81 -0.62
CA ILE A 360 -25.50 -1.63 -0.47
C ILE A 360 -25.50 -2.67 -1.58
N GLU A 361 -25.51 -3.95 -1.22
CA GLU A 361 -25.49 -5.08 -2.13
C GLU A 361 -26.78 -5.88 -1.97
N ALA A 362 -27.52 -6.08 -3.04
CA ALA A 362 -28.68 -6.96 -3.09
C ALA A 362 -28.33 -8.19 -3.92
N ILE A 363 -28.53 -9.37 -3.35
CA ILE A 363 -28.16 -10.66 -3.95
C ILE A 363 -29.43 -11.48 -4.13
N ASP A 364 -29.66 -11.99 -5.34
CA ASP A 364 -30.76 -12.91 -5.64
C ASP A 364 -30.40 -14.37 -5.30
N VAL A 365 -31.36 -15.29 -5.42
CA VAL A 365 -31.14 -16.71 -5.13
C VAL A 365 -30.25 -17.43 -6.17
N GLN A 366 -30.04 -16.83 -7.34
CA GLN A 366 -29.11 -17.31 -8.37
C GLN A 366 -27.69 -16.74 -8.18
N GLY A 367 -27.48 -15.84 -7.22
CA GLY A 367 -26.20 -15.22 -6.89
C GLY A 367 -25.87 -13.96 -7.71
N ASN A 368 -26.81 -13.40 -8.47
CA ASN A 368 -26.59 -12.11 -9.14
C ASN A 368 -26.63 -10.98 -8.11
N VAL A 369 -25.74 -10.00 -8.28
CA VAL A 369 -25.54 -8.92 -7.31
C VAL A 369 -25.82 -7.57 -7.96
N ALA A 370 -26.69 -6.78 -7.33
CA ALA A 370 -26.85 -5.37 -7.60
C ALA A 370 -26.16 -4.55 -6.50
N THR A 371 -25.37 -3.55 -6.90
CA THR A 371 -24.63 -2.70 -5.96
C THR A 371 -25.06 -1.26 -6.09
N ARG A 372 -25.23 -0.58 -4.95
CA ARG A 372 -25.44 0.87 -4.87
C ARG A 372 -24.46 1.47 -3.86
N GLU A 373 -23.67 2.44 -4.30
CA GLU A 373 -22.64 3.09 -3.49
C GLU A 373 -22.93 4.58 -3.29
N MET A 374 -22.52 5.11 -2.14
CA MET A 374 -22.63 6.53 -1.83
C MET A 374 -21.63 6.97 -0.77
N THR A 375 -21.16 8.21 -0.84
CA THR A 375 -20.22 8.77 0.14
C THR A 375 -20.94 9.70 1.12
N ILE A 376 -20.66 9.54 2.41
CA ILE A 376 -21.24 10.29 3.52
C ILE A 376 -20.11 10.88 4.35
N VAL A 377 -20.03 12.20 4.42
CA VAL A 377 -18.99 12.87 5.21
C VAL A 377 -19.50 13.14 6.62
N ARG A 378 -18.91 12.49 7.62
CA ARG A 378 -19.18 12.82 9.01
C ARG A 378 -18.34 14.02 9.43
N THR A 379 -18.97 15.14 9.76
CA THR A 379 -18.30 16.32 10.31
C THR A 379 -18.18 16.17 11.81
N GLU A 380 -17.00 16.40 12.38
CA GLU A 380 -16.86 16.46 13.84
C GLU A 380 -17.72 17.60 14.39
N ALA A 381 -18.46 17.30 15.46
CA ALA A 381 -19.23 18.31 16.18
C ALA A 381 -18.26 19.41 16.63
N SER A 382 -18.41 20.60 16.07
CA SER A 382 -17.55 21.75 16.38
C SER A 382 -17.82 22.20 17.81
N GLY A 383 -17.06 21.67 18.78
CA GLY A 383 -17.14 22.06 20.17
C GLY A 383 -16.35 21.15 21.10
N GLY A 384 -15.04 21.38 21.21
CA GLY A 384 -14.22 20.74 22.25
C GLY A 384 -12.72 20.78 21.94
N THR A 385 -12.05 21.78 22.49
CA THR A 385 -10.61 21.87 22.85
C THR A 385 -9.63 20.85 22.26
N THR A 386 -8.64 21.42 21.57
CA THR A 386 -7.35 20.88 21.14
C THR A 386 -6.52 20.34 22.32
N GLU A 387 -6.91 19.20 22.89
CA GLU A 387 -5.96 18.29 23.55
C GLU A 387 -5.36 17.38 22.49
N ILE A 388 -4.04 17.31 22.51
CA ILE A 388 -3.19 16.52 21.62
C ILE A 388 -3.77 15.11 21.49
N ALA A 389 -3.89 14.63 20.26
CA ALA A 389 -4.38 13.32 19.84
C ALA A 389 -3.58 12.15 20.44
N ALA A 390 -3.73 11.94 21.74
CA ALA A 390 -3.43 10.73 22.48
C ALA A 390 -4.72 10.10 23.06
N SER A 391 -5.90 10.66 22.73
CA SER A 391 -7.19 10.30 23.36
C SER A 391 -8.27 9.77 22.40
N ASN A 392 -7.93 9.39 21.15
CA ASN A 392 -8.88 8.70 20.27
C ASN A 392 -8.51 7.24 19.96
N ILE A 393 -7.54 6.66 20.68
CA ILE A 393 -7.47 5.20 20.85
C ILE A 393 -8.22 4.91 22.16
N SER A 394 -9.53 4.69 22.05
CA SER A 394 -10.33 4.28 23.19
C SER A 394 -9.92 2.86 23.59
N GLY A 395 -9.10 2.70 24.64
CA GLY A 395 -8.72 1.40 25.19
C GLY A 395 -7.24 1.26 25.54
N GLN A 396 -6.93 0.44 26.54
CA GLN A 396 -5.57 0.04 26.89
C GLN A 396 -5.01 -0.95 25.87
N ARG A 397 -3.68 -1.01 25.76
CA ARG A 397 -3.00 -2.00 24.92
C ARG A 397 -2.33 -3.06 25.79
N TYR A 398 -2.49 -4.32 25.42
CA TYR A 398 -1.84 -5.47 26.05
C TYR A 398 -1.13 -6.32 25.02
N ALA A 399 -0.04 -6.99 25.43
CA ALA A 399 0.62 -7.94 24.55
C ALA A 399 1.08 -9.21 25.28
N VAL A 400 1.04 -10.34 24.58
CA VAL A 400 1.71 -11.59 24.98
C VAL A 400 2.67 -11.95 23.86
N ILE A 401 3.98 -11.96 24.17
CA ILE A 401 5.05 -12.15 23.20
C ILE A 401 5.83 -13.40 23.61
N ILE A 402 5.91 -14.37 22.70
CA ILE A 402 6.47 -15.69 22.96
C ILE A 402 7.58 -15.96 21.93
N GLY A 403 8.78 -16.28 22.40
CA GLY A 403 9.93 -16.64 21.55
C GLY A 403 10.68 -17.83 22.11
N ILE A 404 10.81 -18.91 21.34
CA ILE A 404 11.41 -20.16 21.82
C ILE A 404 12.56 -20.57 20.90
N SER A 405 13.80 -20.31 21.33
CA SER A 405 15.01 -20.67 20.58
C SER A 405 15.68 -21.90 21.16
N VAL A 406 15.60 -22.07 22.47
CA VAL A 406 16.10 -23.23 23.19
C VAL A 406 14.88 -23.97 23.73
N TYR A 407 14.77 -25.25 23.37
CA TYR A 407 13.73 -26.18 23.83
C TYR A 407 14.35 -27.16 24.82
N GLN A 408 13.51 -27.77 25.66
CA GLN A 408 13.95 -28.86 26.52
C GLN A 408 14.45 -30.06 25.69
N ASP A 409 13.84 -30.30 24.53
CA ASP A 409 14.37 -31.18 23.50
C ASP A 409 15.28 -30.41 22.54
N GLU A 410 16.59 -30.62 22.67
CA GLU A 410 17.61 -29.92 21.87
C GLU A 410 17.46 -30.14 20.36
N ARG A 411 16.77 -31.20 19.91
CA ARG A 411 16.46 -31.41 18.48
C ARG A 411 15.68 -30.24 17.89
N LEU A 412 14.95 -29.50 18.70
CA LEU A 412 14.06 -28.41 18.28
C LEU A 412 14.71 -27.02 18.33
N ASN A 413 15.97 -26.89 18.72
CA ASN A 413 16.59 -25.57 18.87
C ASN A 413 16.61 -24.76 17.56
N LEU A 414 16.28 -23.47 17.68
CA LEU A 414 16.25 -22.44 16.65
C LEU A 414 17.24 -21.32 16.97
N ARG A 415 17.53 -20.42 16.02
CA ARG A 415 18.61 -19.43 16.20
C ARG A 415 18.12 -18.08 16.69
N TYR A 416 17.02 -17.58 16.13
CA TYR A 416 16.69 -16.16 16.25
C TYR A 416 15.34 -15.84 16.88
N THR A 417 14.52 -16.83 17.18
CA THR A 417 13.17 -16.64 17.76
C THR A 417 13.14 -15.87 19.09
N VAL A 418 14.18 -15.98 19.92
CA VAL A 418 14.32 -15.13 21.12
C VAL A 418 14.67 -13.68 20.76
N ASN A 419 15.53 -13.45 19.77
CA ASN A 419 15.82 -12.10 19.29
C ASN A 419 14.56 -11.47 18.68
N ASP A 420 13.80 -12.26 17.93
CA ASP A 420 12.54 -11.87 17.32
C ASP A 420 11.53 -11.39 18.37
N ALA A 421 11.28 -12.20 19.41
CA ALA A 421 10.41 -11.82 20.51
C ALA A 421 10.92 -10.61 21.29
N GLN A 422 12.23 -10.53 21.56
CA GLN A 422 12.81 -9.37 22.25
C GLN A 422 12.70 -8.09 21.42
N GLY A 423 12.97 -8.16 20.11
CA GLY A 423 12.85 -7.02 19.21
C GLY A 423 11.42 -6.48 19.16
N LEU A 424 10.42 -7.36 19.18
CA LEU A 424 9.02 -6.94 19.20
C LEU A 424 8.65 -6.32 20.54
N PHE A 425 9.10 -6.89 21.65
CA PHE A 425 8.93 -6.30 22.98
C PHE A 425 9.51 -4.88 23.05
N ASP A 426 10.72 -4.70 22.50
CA ASP A 426 11.41 -3.42 22.48
C ASP A 426 10.60 -2.38 21.68
N VAL A 427 10.17 -2.72 20.46
CA VAL A 427 9.37 -1.79 19.62
C VAL A 427 8.01 -1.47 20.23
N LEU A 428 7.30 -2.46 20.76
CA LEU A 428 5.96 -2.25 21.33
C LEU A 428 5.99 -1.43 22.63
N THR A 429 7.07 -1.51 23.40
CA THR A 429 7.22 -0.77 24.68
C THR A 429 7.99 0.54 24.54
N ASP A 430 8.56 0.82 23.36
CA ASP A 430 9.24 2.08 23.07
C ASP A 430 8.21 3.23 23.02
N PRO A 431 8.41 4.31 23.81
CA PRO A 431 7.55 5.50 23.77
C PRO A 431 7.47 6.19 22.40
N MET A 432 8.45 5.99 21.52
CA MET A 432 8.48 6.55 20.18
C MET A 432 7.61 5.78 19.18
N TYR A 433 7.26 4.52 19.49
CA TYR A 433 6.56 3.61 18.61
C TYR A 433 5.26 3.10 19.25
N GLY A 434 5.29 1.97 19.95
CA GLY A 434 4.08 1.33 20.48
C GLY A 434 3.56 1.94 21.77
N ALA A 435 4.45 2.52 22.58
CA ALA A 435 4.16 3.13 23.88
C ALA A 435 3.31 2.25 24.83
N ILE A 436 3.35 0.92 24.66
CA ILE A 436 2.62 0.00 25.53
C ILE A 436 3.35 -0.07 26.88
N PRO A 437 2.66 0.17 28.01
CA PRO A 437 3.27 0.00 29.33
C PRO A 437 3.86 -1.40 29.49
N LYS A 438 5.09 -1.51 30.00
CA LYS A 438 5.79 -2.80 30.10
C LYS A 438 5.03 -3.82 30.95
N GLU A 439 4.30 -3.37 31.96
CA GLU A 439 3.41 -4.17 32.81
C GLU A 439 2.21 -4.79 32.08
N ASN A 440 1.86 -4.24 30.91
CA ASN A 440 0.82 -4.76 30.03
C ASN A 440 1.37 -5.73 28.99
N VAL A 441 2.70 -5.92 28.92
CA VAL A 441 3.36 -6.85 28.01
C VAL A 441 3.92 -8.03 28.78
N GLN A 442 3.46 -9.24 28.46
CA GLN A 442 4.02 -10.48 29.00
C GLN A 442 4.95 -11.11 27.96
N LEU A 443 6.26 -11.05 28.25
CA LEU A 443 7.31 -11.67 27.43
C LEU A 443 7.68 -13.05 28.01
N LEU A 444 7.61 -14.10 27.19
CA LEU A 444 8.00 -15.46 27.54
C LEU A 444 9.09 -15.95 26.59
N LEU A 445 10.31 -16.13 27.11
CA LEU A 445 11.47 -16.57 26.34
C LEU A 445 11.92 -17.97 26.74
N SER A 446 12.15 -18.84 25.76
CA SER A 446 12.70 -20.20 25.91
C SER A 446 12.16 -20.93 27.15
N GLU A 447 12.95 -21.14 28.21
CA GLU A 447 12.56 -21.91 29.42
C GLU A 447 11.30 -21.35 30.12
N GLN A 448 10.97 -20.08 29.89
CA GLN A 448 9.75 -19.46 30.43
C GLN A 448 8.51 -19.79 29.61
N ALA A 449 8.66 -20.15 28.34
CA ALA A 449 7.58 -20.42 27.40
C ALA A 449 7.07 -21.87 27.47
N THR A 450 6.82 -22.34 28.69
CA THR A 450 6.18 -23.65 28.93
C THR A 450 4.70 -23.62 28.55
N THR A 451 4.13 -24.78 28.26
CA THR A 451 2.69 -24.96 28.02
C THR A 451 1.86 -24.32 29.12
N ALA A 452 2.24 -24.52 30.39
CA ALA A 452 1.54 -23.94 31.54
C ALA A 452 1.64 -22.39 31.57
N ASN A 453 2.81 -21.83 31.31
CA ASN A 453 3.02 -20.39 31.36
C ASN A 453 2.33 -19.66 30.20
N ILE A 454 2.34 -20.23 28.99
CA ILE A 454 1.63 -19.68 27.83
C ILE A 454 0.11 -19.71 28.10
N LYS A 455 -0.44 -20.85 28.56
CA LYS A 455 -1.87 -20.93 28.95
C LYS A 455 -2.23 -19.89 30.01
N LYS A 456 -1.36 -19.68 31.01
CA LYS A 456 -1.56 -18.68 32.06
C LYS A 456 -1.53 -17.25 31.50
N ALA A 457 -0.63 -16.94 30.58
CA ALA A 457 -0.51 -15.64 29.94
C ALA A 457 -1.76 -15.28 29.12
N LEU A 458 -2.15 -16.18 28.21
CA LEU A 458 -3.32 -15.99 27.36
C LEU A 458 -4.62 -15.90 28.16
N ASN A 459 -4.82 -16.77 29.17
CA ASN A 459 -5.98 -16.66 30.07
C ASN A 459 -5.95 -15.42 30.96
N GLY A 460 -4.78 -14.84 31.21
CA GLY A 460 -4.61 -13.59 31.92
C GLY A 460 -5.23 -12.41 31.17
N LEU A 461 -5.10 -12.39 29.83
CA LEU A 461 -5.65 -11.35 28.97
C LEU A 461 -7.17 -11.23 29.13
N ARG A 462 -7.90 -12.35 29.18
CA ARG A 462 -9.35 -12.37 29.46
C ARG A 462 -9.76 -11.55 30.68
N ARG A 463 -8.92 -11.52 31.73
CA ARG A 463 -9.22 -10.82 32.98
C ARG A 463 -8.78 -9.36 32.97
N LYS A 464 -7.87 -8.99 32.07
CA LYS A 464 -7.23 -7.68 32.00
C LYS A 464 -7.82 -6.78 30.91
N SER A 465 -8.19 -7.37 29.77
CA SER A 465 -8.71 -6.64 28.61
C SER A 465 -10.22 -6.44 28.69
N THR A 466 -10.68 -5.30 28.21
CA THR A 466 -12.08 -4.96 27.91
C THR A 466 -12.34 -5.01 26.40
N PRO A 467 -13.60 -4.94 25.92
CA PRO A 467 -13.91 -4.93 24.49
C PRO A 467 -13.25 -3.81 23.67
N ASP A 468 -12.94 -2.68 24.30
CA ASP A 468 -12.35 -1.51 23.65
C ASP A 468 -10.82 -1.58 23.61
N ASP A 469 -10.20 -2.44 24.42
CA ASP A 469 -8.75 -2.59 24.47
C ASP A 469 -8.20 -3.27 23.20
N THR A 470 -6.93 -3.02 22.86
CA THR A 470 -6.21 -3.73 21.81
C THR A 470 -5.31 -4.81 22.41
N VAL A 471 -5.36 -6.02 21.87
CA VAL A 471 -4.53 -7.15 22.31
C VAL A 471 -3.65 -7.63 21.17
N ILE A 472 -2.34 -7.68 21.41
CA ILE A 472 -1.36 -8.19 20.46
C ILE A 472 -0.80 -9.51 20.97
N ILE A 473 -0.80 -10.54 20.14
CA ILE A 473 -0.18 -11.83 20.44
C ILE A 473 0.89 -12.09 19.40
N TYR A 474 2.06 -12.48 19.86
CA TYR A 474 3.17 -12.84 19.00
C TYR A 474 3.75 -14.18 19.41
N TYR A 475 3.93 -15.07 18.45
CA TYR A 475 4.57 -16.36 18.65
C TYR A 475 5.66 -16.57 17.61
N SER A 476 6.89 -16.83 18.07
CA SER A 476 8.02 -17.23 17.26
C SER A 476 8.62 -18.53 17.79
N GLY A 477 8.59 -19.57 16.96
CA GLY A 477 8.94 -20.93 17.38
C GLY A 477 8.52 -21.99 16.38
N HIS A 478 8.60 -23.24 16.79
CA HIS A 478 8.18 -24.37 15.96
C HIS A 478 6.66 -24.47 15.92
N GLY A 479 6.12 -24.60 14.71
CA GLY A 479 4.80 -25.16 14.50
C GLY A 479 4.95 -26.64 14.14
N ALA A 480 3.99 -27.46 14.56
CA ALA A 480 3.91 -28.85 14.11
C ALA A 480 2.51 -29.16 13.58
N GLN A 481 2.43 -30.14 12.69
CA GLN A 481 1.17 -30.72 12.24
C GLN A 481 1.20 -32.22 12.47
N GLU A 482 0.13 -32.73 13.08
CA GLU A 482 -0.13 -34.15 13.29
C GLU A 482 -1.62 -34.40 13.03
N GLU A 483 -1.89 -35.31 12.09
CA GLU A 483 -3.24 -35.57 11.57
C GLU A 483 -3.93 -34.29 11.03
N ASP A 484 -5.08 -33.93 11.59
CA ASP A 484 -5.89 -32.75 11.27
C ASP A 484 -5.64 -31.56 12.22
N GLN A 485 -4.68 -31.67 13.14
CA GLN A 485 -4.38 -30.63 14.12
C GLN A 485 -3.02 -29.98 13.88
N THR A 486 -2.93 -28.69 14.23
CA THR A 486 -1.64 -27.98 14.32
C THR A 486 -1.34 -27.63 15.76
N TYR A 487 -0.05 -27.48 16.05
CA TYR A 487 0.44 -27.27 17.40
C TYR A 487 1.43 -26.10 17.42
N TRP A 488 1.35 -25.27 18.46
CA TRP A 488 2.49 -24.49 18.91
C TRP A 488 3.35 -25.38 19.79
N VAL A 489 4.57 -25.65 19.34
CA VAL A 489 5.55 -26.44 20.08
C VAL A 489 6.13 -25.55 21.18
N THR A 490 5.83 -25.88 22.42
CA THR A 490 6.28 -25.14 23.60
C THR A 490 7.64 -25.61 24.08
N TYR A 491 8.25 -24.89 25.03
CA TYR A 491 9.57 -25.25 25.56
C TYR A 491 9.66 -26.69 26.07
N ASP A 492 8.62 -27.12 26.79
CA ASP A 492 8.49 -28.41 27.47
C ASP A 492 7.76 -29.47 26.63
N ALA A 493 7.52 -29.20 25.34
CA ALA A 493 6.91 -30.16 24.43
C ALA A 493 7.86 -31.32 24.10
N ASP A 494 7.33 -32.53 24.11
CA ASP A 494 7.97 -33.72 23.59
C ASP A 494 7.60 -33.86 22.11
N ILE A 495 8.58 -33.79 21.21
CA ILE A 495 8.35 -33.94 19.77
C ILE A 495 7.83 -35.33 19.41
N ASP A 496 8.04 -36.34 20.26
CA ASP A 496 7.54 -37.70 20.06
C ASP A 496 6.11 -37.87 20.61
N ASP A 497 5.60 -36.95 21.45
CA ASP A 497 4.23 -36.91 22.01
C ASP A 497 3.63 -35.49 22.02
N LEU A 498 3.47 -34.91 20.82
CA LEU A 498 2.92 -33.54 20.67
C LEU A 498 1.48 -33.41 21.17
N LEU A 499 0.66 -34.45 20.98
CA LEU A 499 -0.74 -34.46 21.40
C LEU A 499 -0.90 -34.15 22.90
N SER A 500 -0.02 -34.69 23.73
CA SER A 500 -0.12 -34.56 25.19
C SER A 500 0.65 -33.37 25.76
N THR A 501 1.68 -32.89 25.04
CA THR A 501 2.67 -31.96 25.61
C THR A 501 2.70 -30.57 24.95
N ALA A 502 2.32 -30.46 23.67
CA ALA A 502 2.27 -29.20 22.93
C ALA A 502 0.89 -28.52 23.02
N LEU A 503 0.79 -27.29 22.52
CA LEU A 503 -0.47 -26.55 22.47
C LEU A 503 -1.17 -26.74 21.13
N ASN A 504 -2.24 -27.53 21.09
CA ASN A 504 -3.01 -27.73 19.86
C ASN A 504 -3.80 -26.46 19.46
N SER A 505 -4.17 -26.37 18.19
CA SER A 505 -4.86 -25.22 17.60
C SER A 505 -6.24 -24.95 18.19
N ASN A 506 -6.93 -25.98 18.70
CA ASN A 506 -8.23 -25.82 19.35
C ASN A 506 -8.09 -25.16 20.72
N ASP A 507 -7.12 -25.58 21.53
CA ASP A 507 -6.78 -24.97 22.82
C ASP A 507 -6.40 -23.50 22.62
N ILE A 508 -5.57 -23.20 21.62
CA ILE A 508 -5.16 -21.84 21.29
C ILE A 508 -6.39 -21.01 20.91
N ARG A 509 -7.17 -21.49 19.95
CA ARG A 509 -8.39 -20.83 19.50
C ARG A 509 -9.35 -20.56 20.65
N ASP A 510 -9.66 -21.56 21.48
CA ASP A 510 -10.54 -21.42 22.64
C ASP A 510 -10.03 -20.38 23.63
N MET A 511 -8.72 -20.25 23.81
CA MET A 511 -8.14 -19.20 24.64
C MET A 511 -8.27 -17.82 24.00
N LEU A 512 -8.03 -17.71 22.68
CA LEU A 512 -8.16 -16.46 21.93
C LEU A 512 -9.62 -15.97 21.88
N ASP A 513 -10.57 -16.86 21.63
CA ASP A 513 -12.02 -16.59 21.59
C ASP A 513 -12.56 -16.09 22.94
N ARG A 514 -11.89 -16.43 24.05
CA ARG A 514 -12.25 -15.96 25.39
C ARG A 514 -11.66 -14.59 25.75
N ILE A 515 -10.78 -14.02 24.94
CA ILE A 515 -10.25 -12.66 25.17
C ILE A 515 -11.36 -11.66 24.88
N SER A 516 -11.64 -10.77 25.84
CA SER A 516 -12.78 -9.84 25.76
C SER A 516 -12.61 -8.74 24.73
N SER A 517 -11.36 -8.38 24.40
CA SER A 517 -11.03 -7.40 23.37
C SER A 517 -11.60 -7.81 22.01
N LYS A 518 -12.21 -6.82 21.32
CA LYS A 518 -12.63 -6.95 19.93
C LYS A 518 -11.44 -6.82 18.97
N GLN A 519 -10.44 -6.01 19.34
CA GLN A 519 -9.22 -5.78 18.57
C GLN A 519 -8.11 -6.76 18.97
N LEU A 520 -8.12 -7.96 18.38
CA LEU A 520 -7.15 -9.03 18.67
C LEU A 520 -6.26 -9.30 17.46
N ILE A 521 -4.98 -8.94 17.56
CA ILE A 521 -4.02 -9.06 16.47
C ILE A 521 -2.99 -10.12 16.83
N THR A 522 -2.88 -11.16 16.02
CA THR A 522 -1.98 -12.29 16.24
C THR A 522 -0.94 -12.40 15.13
N PHE A 523 0.34 -12.38 15.48
CA PHE A 523 1.47 -12.55 14.57
C PHE A 523 2.14 -13.90 14.83
N LEU A 524 2.28 -14.73 13.79
CA LEU A 524 2.82 -16.08 13.90
C LEU A 524 4.05 -16.25 13.02
N ASP A 525 5.25 -16.21 13.62
CA ASP A 525 6.51 -16.55 12.96
C ASP A 525 6.87 -18.01 13.25
N SER A 526 6.10 -18.93 12.67
CA SER A 526 6.29 -20.36 12.86
C SER A 526 6.13 -21.14 11.56
N CYS A 527 7.06 -22.06 11.29
CA CYS A 527 6.95 -23.04 10.22
C CYS A 527 6.10 -24.22 10.69
N TYR A 528 4.84 -24.34 10.25
CA TYR A 528 3.98 -25.50 10.59
C TYR A 528 4.47 -26.83 10.00
N SER A 529 5.36 -26.79 9.00
CA SER A 529 5.89 -27.97 8.30
C SER A 529 7.26 -28.44 8.80
N ALA A 530 7.93 -27.71 9.70
CA ALA A 530 9.35 -27.95 10.00
C ALA A 530 9.60 -28.92 11.16
N ALA A 531 8.76 -28.92 12.21
CA ALA A 531 8.98 -29.78 13.38
C ALA A 531 8.78 -31.28 13.06
N THR A 532 7.85 -31.60 12.16
CA THR A 532 7.53 -32.97 11.73
C THR A 532 8.71 -33.65 10.98
N VAL A 533 9.65 -32.87 10.43
CA VAL A 533 10.80 -33.40 9.65
C VAL A 533 11.83 -34.12 10.54
N LYS A 534 11.83 -33.88 11.86
CA LYS A 534 12.83 -34.43 12.80
C LYS A 534 12.38 -35.71 13.53
N ARG A 535 11.19 -36.27 13.21
CA ARG A 535 10.69 -37.54 13.76
C ARG A 535 11.27 -38.75 13.02
N THR A 536 11.65 -39.80 13.76
CA THR A 536 12.33 -40.99 13.22
C THR A 536 11.42 -42.01 12.52
N HIS A 537 10.09 -41.88 12.57
CA HIS A 537 9.19 -42.82 11.89
C HIS A 537 7.87 -42.14 11.45
N GLN A 538 7.48 -42.38 10.19
CA GLN A 538 6.16 -42.12 9.57
C GLN A 538 5.88 -40.76 8.87
N SER A 539 4.73 -40.78 8.17
CA SER A 539 4.44 -40.29 6.81
C SER A 539 4.26 -38.78 6.66
N ARG A 540 4.72 -38.25 5.52
CA ARG A 540 4.45 -36.90 5.02
C ARG A 540 2.95 -36.74 4.71
N SER A 541 2.20 -36.03 5.54
CA SER A 541 0.99 -35.34 5.10
C SER A 541 1.36 -33.91 4.67
N VAL A 542 0.95 -33.55 3.45
CA VAL A 542 1.00 -32.16 2.96
C VAL A 542 -0.28 -31.48 3.44
N PRO A 543 -0.24 -30.23 3.92
CA PRO A 543 -1.42 -29.55 4.47
C PRO A 543 -2.58 -29.51 3.47
N THR A 544 -3.75 -30.01 3.88
CA THR A 544 -4.99 -29.90 3.11
C THR A 544 -5.76 -28.62 3.47
N GLU A 545 -5.69 -28.17 4.73
CA GLU A 545 -6.42 -26.99 5.22
C GLU A 545 -5.57 -26.22 6.25
N VAL A 546 -5.75 -24.90 6.31
CA VAL A 546 -5.11 -24.05 7.31
C VAL A 546 -6.05 -23.97 8.52
N PRO A 547 -5.68 -24.44 9.73
CA PRO A 547 -6.63 -24.63 10.85
C PRO A 547 -7.36 -23.38 11.37
N TRP A 548 -6.95 -22.21 10.90
CA TRP A 548 -7.45 -20.91 11.32
C TRP A 548 -8.51 -20.31 10.38
N GLU A 549 -9.00 -21.05 9.38
CA GLU A 549 -10.09 -20.63 8.48
C GLU A 549 -11.38 -20.20 9.20
N LYS A 550 -11.53 -20.60 10.46
CA LYS A 550 -12.66 -20.25 11.31
C LYS A 550 -12.37 -19.10 12.29
N PHE A 551 -11.24 -18.39 12.21
CA PHE A 551 -10.97 -17.22 13.06
C PHE A 551 -11.80 -16.04 12.53
N THR A 552 -12.99 -15.85 13.10
CA THR A 552 -14.03 -14.91 12.62
C THR A 552 -14.38 -13.90 13.69
N GLY A 553 -14.62 -12.65 13.30
CA GLY A 553 -15.06 -11.56 14.17
C GLY A 553 -14.39 -10.23 13.84
N GLU A 554 -15.17 -9.16 13.79
CA GLU A 554 -14.70 -7.79 13.53
C GLU A 554 -13.53 -7.44 14.47
N GLY A 555 -12.41 -6.97 13.91
CA GLY A 555 -11.22 -6.54 14.64
C GLY A 555 -10.24 -7.66 15.03
N ARG A 556 -10.53 -8.91 14.66
CA ARG A 556 -9.66 -10.06 14.96
C ARG A 556 -8.88 -10.49 13.74
N VAL A 557 -7.57 -10.26 13.77
CA VAL A 557 -6.66 -10.48 12.63
C VAL A 557 -5.52 -11.41 13.03
N MET A 558 -5.17 -12.34 12.15
CA MET A 558 -3.99 -13.19 12.26
C MET A 558 -3.11 -13.04 11.02
N ILE A 559 -1.81 -12.78 11.24
CA ILE A 559 -0.81 -12.68 10.19
C ILE A 559 0.28 -13.72 10.45
N SER A 560 0.43 -14.68 9.54
CA SER A 560 1.45 -15.73 9.63
C SER A 560 2.61 -15.48 8.66
N ALA A 561 3.81 -15.91 9.06
CA ALA A 561 5.04 -15.75 8.28
C ALA A 561 5.07 -16.58 6.99
N SER A 562 4.31 -17.66 6.92
CA SER A 562 4.21 -18.52 5.73
C SER A 562 2.83 -19.15 5.58
N ASN A 563 2.57 -19.76 4.42
CA ASN A 563 1.31 -20.42 4.07
C ASN A 563 1.21 -21.89 4.51
N GLY A 564 2.01 -22.30 5.50
CA GLY A 564 2.05 -23.67 6.03
C GLY A 564 2.78 -24.70 5.13
N LYS A 565 2.92 -24.44 3.83
CA LYS A 565 3.69 -25.28 2.87
C LYS A 565 5.12 -24.78 2.67
N GLU A 566 5.41 -23.57 3.13
CA GLU A 566 6.67 -22.88 2.95
C GLU A 566 7.39 -22.71 4.31
N LEU A 567 8.72 -22.74 4.29
CA LEU A 567 9.53 -22.46 5.48
C LEU A 567 9.52 -20.95 5.75
N SER A 568 9.50 -20.58 7.04
CA SER A 568 9.91 -19.26 7.50
C SER A 568 11.44 -19.20 7.55
N LEU A 569 12.02 -18.24 6.84
CA LEU A 569 13.46 -18.11 6.69
C LEU A 569 14.08 -17.36 7.88
N GLU A 570 15.21 -17.85 8.36
CA GLU A 570 16.10 -17.15 9.31
C GLU A 570 17.35 -16.69 8.56
N LEU A 571 17.74 -15.41 8.72
CA LEU A 571 18.95 -14.88 8.08
C LEU A 571 19.93 -14.34 9.11
N ASP A 572 21.18 -14.81 9.03
CA ASP A 572 22.27 -14.37 9.91
C ASP A 572 22.57 -12.87 9.77
N GLU A 573 22.38 -12.30 8.57
CA GLU A 573 22.49 -10.86 8.28
C GLU A 573 21.56 -10.04 9.18
N TYR A 574 20.33 -10.51 9.38
CA TYR A 574 19.30 -9.82 10.16
C TYR A 574 19.34 -10.23 11.63
N ARG A 575 19.89 -11.40 11.95
CA ARG A 575 19.80 -12.05 13.27
C ARG A 575 18.35 -12.21 13.76
N HIS A 576 17.45 -12.37 12.79
CA HIS A 576 16.00 -12.44 12.93
C HIS A 576 15.43 -13.41 11.88
N GLY A 577 14.20 -13.89 12.11
CA GLY A 577 13.35 -14.39 11.04
C GLY A 577 13.07 -13.29 10.00
N VAL A 578 13.02 -13.61 8.70
CA VAL A 578 12.76 -12.62 7.64
C VAL A 578 11.43 -11.91 7.84
N PHE A 579 10.40 -12.67 8.25
CA PHE A 579 9.09 -12.11 8.60
C PHE A 579 9.21 -11.11 9.76
N THR A 580 9.81 -11.54 10.87
CA THR A 580 9.91 -10.67 12.04
C THR A 580 10.78 -9.45 11.77
N TYR A 581 11.88 -9.57 11.04
CA TYR A 581 12.70 -8.41 10.66
C TYR A 581 11.85 -7.33 9.99
N TYR A 582 11.08 -7.68 8.96
CA TYR A 582 10.23 -6.71 8.27
C TYR A 582 9.04 -6.25 9.09
N LEU A 583 8.50 -7.10 9.99
CA LEU A 583 7.49 -6.67 10.95
C LEU A 583 8.04 -5.57 11.86
N LEU A 584 9.24 -5.76 12.42
CA LEU A 584 9.89 -4.75 13.27
C LEU A 584 10.17 -3.46 12.52
N GLU A 585 10.68 -3.54 11.30
CA GLU A 585 10.95 -2.36 10.47
C GLU A 585 9.67 -1.62 10.08
N GLY A 586 8.58 -2.35 9.81
CA GLY A 586 7.26 -1.79 9.54
C GLY A 586 6.72 -1.04 10.76
N LEU A 587 6.73 -1.68 11.94
CA LEU A 587 6.27 -1.10 13.20
C LEU A 587 7.10 0.12 13.65
N LYS A 588 8.35 0.24 13.19
CA LYS A 588 9.19 1.45 13.39
C LYS A 588 8.88 2.59 12.43
N GLY A 589 7.83 2.47 11.60
CA GLY A 589 7.34 3.54 10.72
C GLY A 589 7.58 3.30 9.23
N LYS A 590 8.33 2.27 8.80
CA LYS A 590 8.51 2.02 7.35
C LYS A 590 7.23 1.51 6.68
N ALA A 591 6.26 1.06 7.45
CA ALA A 591 4.96 0.66 6.98
C ALA A 591 3.94 1.81 6.91
N ASP A 592 4.23 3.00 7.46
CA ASP A 592 3.36 4.19 7.33
C ASP A 592 3.36 4.67 5.86
N LEU A 593 2.49 4.09 5.05
CA LEU A 593 2.44 4.26 3.60
C LEU A 593 1.70 5.54 3.23
N ASN A 594 0.75 5.96 4.07
CA ASN A 594 -0.05 7.17 3.85
C ASN A 594 0.56 8.42 4.54
N GLN A 595 1.66 8.25 5.30
CA GLN A 595 2.36 9.30 6.05
C GLN A 595 1.46 10.02 7.05
N ASP A 596 0.49 9.33 7.64
CA ASP A 596 -0.41 9.91 8.61
C ASP A 596 0.14 9.96 10.04
N GLY A 597 1.29 9.33 10.27
CA GLY A 597 1.95 9.27 11.57
C GLY A 597 1.54 8.08 12.43
N TYR A 598 0.65 7.22 11.93
CA TYR A 598 0.31 5.94 12.52
C TYR A 598 0.77 4.79 11.62
N VAL A 599 0.92 3.62 12.21
CA VAL A 599 1.16 2.38 11.48
C VAL A 599 0.03 1.43 11.81
N GLU A 600 -0.85 1.21 10.84
CA GLU A 600 -2.03 0.36 10.99
C GLU A 600 -1.75 -1.12 10.67
N VAL A 601 -2.64 -2.03 11.10
CA VAL A 601 -2.53 -3.48 10.80
C VAL A 601 -2.46 -3.74 9.28
N GLU A 602 -3.22 -3.00 8.49
CA GLU A 602 -3.26 -3.11 7.02
C GLU A 602 -1.94 -2.73 6.38
N GLU A 603 -1.37 -1.64 6.85
CA GLU A 603 -0.08 -1.13 6.42
C GLU A 603 1.05 -2.10 6.75
N ILE A 604 1.02 -2.68 7.95
CA ILE A 604 1.92 -3.77 8.33
C ILE A 604 1.74 -4.96 7.39
N TRP A 605 0.51 -5.37 7.10
CA TRP A 605 0.26 -6.49 6.21
C TRP A 605 0.83 -6.24 4.81
N ASP A 606 0.51 -5.10 4.21
CA ASP A 606 0.96 -4.72 2.86
C ASP A 606 2.48 -4.59 2.79
N PHE A 607 3.09 -3.98 3.81
CA PHE A 607 4.54 -3.85 3.91
C PHE A 607 5.23 -5.20 4.07
N VAL A 608 4.84 -5.98 5.09
CA VAL A 608 5.49 -7.25 5.44
C VAL A 608 5.34 -8.25 4.31
N LYS A 609 4.14 -8.41 3.73
CA LYS A 609 3.90 -9.35 2.63
C LYS A 609 4.85 -9.10 1.46
N ARG A 610 4.96 -7.84 1.03
CA ARG A 610 5.81 -7.44 -0.10
C ARG A 610 7.28 -7.71 0.20
N GLN A 611 7.76 -7.22 1.33
CA GLN A 611 9.18 -7.27 1.67
C GLN A 611 9.67 -8.71 1.94
N VAL A 612 8.84 -9.52 2.61
CA VAL A 612 9.16 -10.93 2.85
C VAL A 612 9.22 -11.70 1.53
N GLN A 613 8.25 -11.50 0.63
CA GLN A 613 8.26 -12.18 -0.67
C GLN A 613 9.46 -11.78 -1.53
N ASP A 614 9.79 -10.50 -1.56
CA ASP A 614 10.92 -9.98 -2.34
C ASP A 614 12.26 -10.48 -1.79
N LYS A 615 12.46 -10.43 -0.47
CA LYS A 615 13.69 -10.95 0.16
C LYS A 615 13.79 -12.46 0.04
N ALA A 616 12.72 -13.21 0.27
CA ALA A 616 12.73 -14.66 0.11
C ALA A 616 13.11 -15.05 -1.32
N ARG A 617 12.55 -14.37 -2.33
CA ARG A 617 12.91 -14.58 -3.74
C ARG A 617 14.38 -14.25 -4.02
N ALA A 618 14.90 -13.17 -3.45
CA ALA A 618 16.31 -12.78 -3.60
C ALA A 618 17.26 -13.84 -3.00
N GLU A 619 16.86 -14.49 -1.90
CA GLU A 619 17.57 -15.62 -1.29
C GLU A 619 17.30 -16.97 -1.98
N GLY A 620 16.66 -16.98 -3.15
CA GLY A 620 16.36 -18.21 -3.90
C GLY A 620 15.30 -19.12 -3.25
N ASN A 621 14.52 -18.57 -2.32
CA ASN A 621 13.49 -19.28 -1.55
C ASN A 621 12.09 -18.76 -1.88
N LYS A 622 11.07 -19.42 -1.33
CA LYS A 622 9.68 -18.97 -1.38
C LYS A 622 9.14 -18.89 0.05
N GLN A 623 8.68 -17.70 0.42
CA GLN A 623 7.98 -17.45 1.67
C GLN A 623 6.86 -16.46 1.41
N THR A 624 5.64 -16.88 1.71
CA THR A 624 4.41 -16.13 1.43
C THR A 624 3.64 -15.96 2.74
N PRO A 625 3.72 -14.77 3.36
CA PRO A 625 2.88 -14.46 4.51
C PRO A 625 1.40 -14.63 4.17
N MET A 626 0.60 -15.00 5.18
CA MET A 626 -0.86 -15.07 5.06
C MET A 626 -1.52 -14.16 6.07
N LEU A 627 -2.70 -13.66 5.71
CA LEU A 627 -3.59 -12.93 6.58
C LEU A 627 -4.92 -13.67 6.67
N GLN A 628 -5.45 -13.78 7.87
CA GLN A 628 -6.72 -14.42 8.19
C GLN A 628 -7.51 -13.55 9.16
N GLY A 629 -8.85 -13.62 9.07
CA GLY A 629 -9.77 -12.78 9.84
C GLY A 629 -10.26 -11.56 9.08
N GLU A 630 -11.13 -10.79 9.72
CA GLU A 630 -11.70 -9.56 9.17
C GLU A 630 -10.83 -8.38 9.59
N LEU A 631 -10.13 -7.78 8.62
CA LEU A 631 -9.45 -6.51 8.81
C LEU A 631 -10.49 -5.43 9.09
N SER A 632 -10.39 -4.82 10.27
CA SER A 632 -11.10 -3.58 10.59
C SER A 632 -10.14 -2.41 10.42
N ALA A 633 -10.60 -1.35 9.74
CA ALA A 633 -9.78 -0.17 9.45
C ALA A 633 -9.40 0.53 10.75
N GLY A 634 -8.25 1.21 10.77
CA GLY A 634 -7.93 2.12 11.87
C GLY A 634 -7.37 1.46 13.12
N ILE A 635 -7.06 0.16 13.11
CA ILE A 635 -6.33 -0.47 14.22
C ILE A 635 -4.86 -0.04 14.12
N ALA A 636 -4.53 1.09 14.73
CA ALA A 636 -3.16 1.57 14.86
C ALA A 636 -2.37 0.68 15.84
N LEU A 637 -1.23 0.15 15.40
CA LEU A 637 -0.33 -0.67 16.20
C LEU A 637 0.79 0.16 16.84
N THR A 638 1.40 1.04 16.06
CA THR A 638 2.48 1.94 16.52
C THR A 638 2.32 3.33 15.91
N MET A 639 3.12 4.28 16.39
CA MET A 639 3.23 5.61 15.82
C MET A 639 4.52 5.74 15.01
N ASN A 640 4.46 6.53 13.94
CA ASN A 640 5.61 7.07 13.25
C ASN A 640 5.81 8.53 13.69
N ALA A 641 6.56 8.74 14.76
CA ALA A 641 6.76 10.06 15.34
C ALA A 641 7.37 11.09 14.36
N GLU A 642 8.14 10.65 13.36
CA GLU A 642 8.71 11.54 12.35
C GLU A 642 7.63 12.01 11.36
N ALA A 643 6.84 11.09 10.81
CA ALA A 643 5.72 11.43 9.94
C ALA A 643 4.65 12.23 10.68
N PHE A 644 4.34 11.87 11.93
CA PHE A 644 3.38 12.61 12.75
C PHE A 644 3.82 14.06 12.97
N LYS A 645 5.10 14.30 13.26
CA LYS A 645 5.65 15.67 13.38
C LYS A 645 5.52 16.44 12.06
N LYS A 646 5.89 15.79 10.94
CA LYS A 646 5.81 16.41 9.61
C LYS A 646 4.36 16.78 9.25
N LYS A 647 3.41 15.85 9.40
CA LYS A 647 1.99 16.07 9.15
C LYS A 647 1.38 17.12 10.07
N THR A 648 1.81 17.16 11.33
CA THR A 648 1.40 18.21 12.28
C THR A 648 1.83 19.59 11.78
N VAL A 649 3.09 19.73 11.35
CA VAL A 649 3.61 20.98 10.79
C VAL A 649 2.86 21.38 9.51
N GLU A 650 2.63 20.43 8.60
CA GLU A 650 1.84 20.68 7.38
C GLU A 650 0.42 21.16 7.70
N THR A 651 -0.26 20.51 8.65
CA THR A 651 -1.61 20.90 9.09
C THR A 651 -1.63 22.30 9.70
N GLN A 652 -0.62 22.63 10.53
CA GLN A 652 -0.48 23.95 11.12
C GLN A 652 -0.21 25.03 10.06
N ILE A 653 0.58 24.72 9.03
CA ILE A 653 0.80 25.61 7.88
C ILE A 653 -0.51 25.83 7.11
N GLN A 654 -1.29 24.79 6.83
CA GLN A 654 -2.60 24.91 6.17
C GLN A 654 -3.59 25.77 6.98
N GLN A 655 -3.59 25.65 8.31
CA GLN A 655 -4.39 26.53 9.17
C GLN A 655 -3.95 28.00 9.05
N LEU A 656 -2.65 28.27 9.00
CA LEU A 656 -2.12 29.62 8.78
C LEU A 656 -2.47 30.15 7.39
N GLU A 657 -2.39 29.32 6.35
CA GLU A 657 -2.78 29.66 4.99
C GLU A 657 -4.24 30.09 4.94
N GLN A 658 -5.14 29.32 5.58
CA GLN A 658 -6.55 29.67 5.66
C GLN A 658 -6.77 31.01 6.38
N LEU A 659 -6.08 31.24 7.51
CA LEU A 659 -6.16 32.52 8.22
C LEU A 659 -5.64 33.68 7.37
N PHE A 660 -4.62 33.45 6.54
CA PHE A 660 -4.08 34.46 5.63
C PHE A 660 -5.05 34.75 4.48
N TYR A 661 -5.60 33.72 3.83
CA TYR A 661 -6.61 33.86 2.75
C TYR A 661 -7.88 34.56 3.25
N ASP A 662 -8.29 34.28 4.48
CA ASP A 662 -9.42 34.96 5.14
C ASP A 662 -9.10 36.43 5.52
N GLY A 663 -7.87 36.90 5.30
CA GLY A 663 -7.41 38.24 5.68
C GLY A 663 -7.30 38.46 7.20
N LYS A 664 -7.27 37.38 7.99
CA LYS A 664 -7.23 37.43 9.46
C LYS A 664 -5.82 37.62 10.00
N ILE A 665 -4.79 37.22 9.26
CA ILE A 665 -3.37 37.49 9.55
C ILE A 665 -2.69 38.17 8.36
N ASP A 666 -1.73 39.04 8.62
CA ASP A 666 -1.00 39.74 7.55
C ASP A 666 0.12 38.88 6.94
N ALA A 667 0.52 39.21 5.70
CA ALA A 667 1.50 38.43 4.92
C ALA A 667 2.86 38.29 5.63
N THR A 668 3.29 39.31 6.37
CA THR A 668 4.60 39.29 7.06
C THR A 668 4.55 38.35 8.26
N LYS A 669 3.44 38.33 8.99
CA LYS A 669 3.20 37.39 10.11
C LYS A 669 3.05 35.96 9.59
N PHE A 670 2.33 35.77 8.49
CA PHE A 670 2.15 34.48 7.83
C PHE A 670 3.49 33.87 7.41
N ASP A 671 4.27 34.57 6.57
CA ASP A 671 5.57 34.09 6.05
C ASP A 671 6.53 33.69 7.19
N CYS A 672 6.57 34.51 8.22
CA CYS A 672 7.39 34.28 9.38
C CYS A 672 6.91 33.10 10.25
N ALA A 673 5.60 32.97 10.46
CA ALA A 673 5.02 31.85 11.21
C ALA A 673 5.27 30.51 10.49
N VAL A 674 5.12 30.47 9.16
CA VAL A 674 5.44 29.30 8.33
C VAL A 674 6.92 28.95 8.48
N ARG A 675 7.83 29.92 8.32
CA ARG A 675 9.28 29.69 8.49
C ARG A 675 9.62 29.15 9.89
N MET A 676 8.99 29.67 10.95
CA MET A 676 9.22 29.18 12.31
C MET A 676 8.76 27.72 12.48
N LEU A 677 7.60 27.35 11.93
CA LEU A 677 7.12 25.96 11.95
C LEU A 677 8.03 25.02 11.16
N SER A 678 8.47 25.43 9.96
CA SER A 678 9.39 24.65 9.14
C SER A 678 10.77 24.48 9.78
N ASP A 679 11.26 25.49 10.51
CA ASP A 679 12.51 25.45 11.28
C ASP A 679 12.38 24.66 12.60
N GLY A 680 11.17 24.22 12.98
CA GLY A 680 10.91 23.56 14.27
C GLY A 680 11.05 24.50 15.47
N LYS A 681 10.89 25.81 15.28
CA LYS A 681 11.00 26.82 16.34
C LYS A 681 9.67 26.97 17.09
N SER A 682 9.76 26.99 18.41
CA SER A 682 8.63 27.24 19.31
C SER A 682 8.35 28.75 19.42
N ASN A 683 7.06 29.12 19.45
CA ASN A 683 6.62 30.47 19.78
C ASN A 683 5.23 30.42 20.43
N ARG A 684 5.11 30.93 21.65
CA ARG A 684 3.85 30.86 22.42
C ARG A 684 2.66 31.52 21.71
N ALA A 685 2.86 32.66 21.05
CA ALA A 685 1.75 33.34 20.38
C ALA A 685 1.27 32.54 19.15
N LEU A 686 2.20 31.91 18.43
CA LEU A 686 1.89 31.02 17.32
C LEU A 686 1.21 29.72 17.78
N GLU A 687 1.75 29.09 18.82
CA GLU A 687 1.15 27.89 19.42
C GLU A 687 -0.26 28.17 19.95
N SER A 688 -0.47 29.30 20.63
CA SER A 688 -1.80 29.70 21.11
C SER A 688 -2.76 30.06 19.97
N LEU A 689 -2.29 30.65 18.87
CA LEU A 689 -3.13 30.89 17.69
C LEU A 689 -3.61 29.56 17.08
N LEU A 690 -2.69 28.62 16.85
CA LEU A 690 -2.99 27.32 16.23
C LEU A 690 -3.89 26.44 17.10
N LYS A 691 -3.83 26.60 18.43
CA LYS A 691 -4.73 25.92 19.38
C LYS A 691 -6.11 26.57 19.48
N GLY A 692 -6.29 27.77 18.93
CA GLY A 692 -7.51 28.57 19.06
C GLY A 692 -7.61 29.40 20.35
N ASP A 693 -6.57 29.38 21.19
CA ASP A 693 -6.50 30.12 22.46
C ASP A 693 -6.25 31.63 22.25
N LEU A 694 -5.69 32.01 21.10
CA LEU A 694 -5.38 33.39 20.73
C LEU A 694 -6.14 33.81 19.47
N SER A 695 -6.85 34.94 19.52
CA SER A 695 -7.55 35.44 18.33
C SER A 695 -6.57 35.95 17.26
N PRO A 696 -6.89 35.83 15.95
CA PRO A 696 -6.03 36.34 14.88
C PRO A 696 -5.71 37.84 14.98
N GLN A 697 -6.66 38.64 15.48
CA GLN A 697 -6.44 40.08 15.71
C GLN A 697 -5.38 40.32 16.79
N THR A 698 -5.46 39.57 17.89
CA THR A 698 -4.47 39.64 18.98
C THR A 698 -3.12 39.16 18.48
N PHE A 699 -3.10 38.06 17.73
CA PHE A 699 -1.89 37.52 17.12
C PHE A 699 -1.17 38.55 16.24
N ASN A 700 -1.86 39.30 15.37
CA ASN A 700 -1.22 40.35 14.55
C ASN A 700 -0.55 41.44 15.41
N GLN A 701 -1.14 41.75 16.58
CA GLN A 701 -0.60 42.75 17.49
C GLN A 701 0.59 42.24 18.30
N THR A 702 0.55 40.98 18.75
CA THR A 702 1.51 40.42 19.72
C THR A 702 2.60 39.57 19.09
N PHE A 703 2.34 38.88 17.98
CA PHE A 703 3.33 38.02 17.33
C PHE A 703 4.50 38.85 16.79
N ARG A 704 5.71 38.37 17.03
CA ARG A 704 6.96 39.00 16.59
C ARG A 704 7.85 37.91 16.00
N CYS A 705 8.48 38.26 14.89
CA CYS A 705 9.48 37.42 14.23
C CYS A 705 10.79 37.62 14.95
N GLU A 706 11.14 36.68 15.82
CA GLU A 706 12.45 36.63 16.48
C GLU A 706 13.38 35.66 15.76
#